data_AF-A0A7G9FGZ5-F1
#
_entry.id   AF-A0A7G9FGZ5-F1
#
_cell.length_a   1.000
_cell.length_b   1.000
_cell.length_c   1.000
_cell.angle_alpha   90.00
_cell.angle_beta   90.00
_cell.angle_gamma   90.00
#
_symmetry.space_group_name_H-M   'P 1'
#
loop_
_entity.id
_entity.type
_entity.pdbx_description
1 polymer ?
#
loop_
_entity_poly.entity_id
_entity_poly.type
_entity_poly.pdbx_seq_one_letter_code
_entity_poly.pdbx_strand_id
1 'polypeptide(L)'
;MAQTAFSDKLPAAKKQTSLVRKLSSVNRITVFFTAIVSGVALAVFFYSILTAQHEQATRASVSGYRILLDDFGLRAEGAAVSIAGRPDVVQAALNRNHQYAYKILSELTKQMRVDFIVLTDTSGNIISRGHSERYGDNIINQRAVKEAVRGRATYSYEKGVLVRFAIRAGCPVYDSERRIIGAVVSGFNVSSADFLQKARATFGCDVMLYDGTEAVSSTIADEAGDMLAPPIGDDCIEAVFSRGEMYAEMDRIGKDQYYVVYWPVFDTAGKPAGMWALASNFSSSRAELIRTIGLRMLEIIAAVIILLVILVSIIANRIFGLFMRPLQRVSQAFTALSQGNANLSVQLDVPSNDEIGTLVSGFNKFIRKLYAIVKDVKESKATLVTAGEDMTGRADDTSSSITEIIANIENIHAQMDEQESSVEQTVGSVNEIASNIDSLERMIQNQSSSMTEASAAIEEMIVSIASVNQSVDKMVDSFSLLREKAQDGFIKQTDVNTRIGQIETQSNMLQGANTIIADIATRTNLLAMNASIEAAHAGKAGKGFAVVADEIRKLSKSSAAQSKRIGEELSNVQQAISSVVGASAELSSVFKSVSDELNVTNQFVLYIKQAMQEQNEGSKQIDASLRIVNGNTTSVQNASREMAAGNKSILAEISKLQNNAAGMKAGMDEMAMGARQINETGAALESISTQVKEAIQKIESQIDQFEL
;
A
#
# COMPACT_ATOMS: atom_id res chain seq x y z
N MET A 1 -4.12 -88.89 24.80
CA MET A 1 -4.23 -89.84 25.92
C MET A 1 -5.67 -90.32 26.00
N ALA A 2 -5.87 -91.63 25.87
CA ALA A 2 -6.96 -92.49 26.39
C ALA A 2 -8.42 -91.97 26.22
N GLN A 3 -9.28 -92.51 25.32
CA GLN A 3 -9.92 -93.84 25.35
C GLN A 3 -10.26 -94.27 26.80
N THR A 4 -11.46 -94.64 27.22
CA THR A 4 -12.42 -95.59 26.64
C THR A 4 -13.61 -95.67 27.61
N ALA A 5 -14.85 -95.80 27.11
CA ALA A 5 -15.68 -97.02 27.19
C ALA A 5 -16.75 -97.00 28.28
N PHE A 6 -17.98 -97.36 27.87
CA PHE A 6 -19.06 -98.10 28.56
C PHE A 6 -20.33 -97.91 27.69
N SER A 7 -21.22 -98.85 27.41
CA SER A 7 -21.35 -100.27 27.67
C SER A 7 -22.53 -100.81 26.85
N ASP A 8 -22.56 -102.12 26.68
CA ASP A 8 -23.61 -102.97 26.15
C ASP A 8 -25.06 -102.71 26.61
N LYS A 9 -26.03 -102.94 25.71
CA LYS A 9 -27.01 -104.07 25.70
C LYS A 9 -28.28 -103.70 24.90
N LEU A 10 -28.68 -104.58 23.96
CA LEU A 10 -29.94 -104.48 23.20
C LEU A 10 -30.59 -105.87 23.08
N PRO A 11 -31.90 -105.99 23.40
CA PRO A 11 -32.78 -106.72 22.49
C PRO A 11 -34.16 -106.04 22.35
N ALA A 12 -34.54 -105.59 21.15
CA ALA A 12 -35.95 -105.35 20.77
C ALA A 12 -36.11 -105.03 19.27
N ALA A 13 -35.75 -105.95 18.40
CA ALA A 13 -36.08 -105.89 16.98
C ALA A 13 -37.57 -106.23 16.76
N LYS A 14 -38.49 -105.28 17.01
CA LYS A 14 -39.86 -105.28 16.44
C LYS A 14 -40.69 -103.99 16.61
N LYS A 15 -40.13 -102.90 17.16
CA LYS A 15 -40.85 -101.62 17.33
C LYS A 15 -40.46 -100.50 16.33
N GLN A 16 -39.62 -100.80 15.33
CA GLN A 16 -39.01 -99.79 14.46
C GLN A 16 -39.83 -99.43 13.20
N THR A 17 -40.89 -100.16 12.88
CA THR A 17 -41.69 -99.95 11.65
C THR A 17 -42.87 -98.98 11.82
N SER A 18 -43.27 -98.59 13.04
CA SER A 18 -44.34 -97.59 13.24
C SER A 18 -43.85 -96.14 13.36
N LEU A 19 -42.56 -95.92 13.60
CA LEU A 19 -41.97 -94.57 13.68
C LEU A 19 -41.71 -93.98 12.29
N VAL A 20 -41.25 -94.79 11.34
CA VAL A 20 -40.95 -94.37 9.94
C VAL A 20 -42.19 -93.92 9.19
N ARG A 21 -43.35 -94.58 9.43
CA ARG A 21 -44.62 -94.19 8.80
C ARG A 21 -45.17 -92.88 9.38
N LYS A 22 -45.07 -92.68 10.71
CA LYS A 22 -45.48 -91.43 11.38
C LYS A 22 -44.55 -90.24 11.07
N LEU A 23 -43.24 -90.47 10.91
CA LEU A 23 -42.31 -89.44 10.41
C LEU A 23 -42.61 -89.06 8.95
N SER A 24 -43.05 -90.00 8.10
CA SER A 24 -43.33 -89.71 6.68
C SER A 24 -44.60 -88.89 6.42
N SER A 25 -45.60 -88.93 7.31
CA SER A 25 -46.83 -88.15 7.19
C SER A 25 -46.68 -86.75 7.79
N VAL A 26 -45.92 -86.62 8.89
CA VAL A 26 -45.55 -85.32 9.45
C VAL A 26 -44.65 -84.56 8.47
N ASN A 27 -43.67 -85.22 7.83
CA ASN A 27 -42.82 -84.57 6.82
C ASN A 27 -43.61 -84.05 5.61
N ARG A 28 -44.66 -84.74 5.14
CA ARG A 28 -45.42 -84.31 3.94
C ARG A 28 -46.28 -83.08 4.21
N ILE A 29 -46.90 -83.00 5.39
CA ILE A 29 -47.71 -81.85 5.77
C ILE A 29 -46.80 -80.66 6.09
N THR A 30 -45.68 -80.88 6.77
CA THR A 30 -44.69 -79.82 7.04
C THR A 30 -44.07 -79.29 5.75
N VAL A 31 -43.75 -80.14 4.77
CA VAL A 31 -43.20 -79.73 3.45
C VAL A 31 -44.23 -78.97 2.61
N PHE A 32 -45.51 -79.39 2.61
CA PHE A 32 -46.56 -78.68 1.88
C PHE A 32 -46.85 -77.30 2.47
N PHE A 33 -46.91 -77.20 3.81
CA PHE A 33 -47.09 -75.92 4.49
C PHE A 33 -45.85 -75.03 4.37
N THR A 34 -44.63 -75.58 4.46
CA THR A 34 -43.41 -74.79 4.22
C THR A 34 -43.30 -74.36 2.77
N ALA A 35 -43.74 -75.12 1.77
CA ALA A 35 -43.71 -74.69 0.37
C ALA A 35 -44.70 -73.54 0.09
N ILE A 36 -45.92 -73.58 0.63
CA ILE A 36 -46.89 -72.50 0.47
C ILE A 36 -46.43 -71.25 1.25
N VAL A 37 -45.99 -71.42 2.50
CA VAL A 37 -45.49 -70.30 3.31
C VAL A 37 -44.23 -69.71 2.69
N SER A 38 -43.32 -70.53 2.14
CA SER A 38 -42.11 -70.05 1.46
C SER A 38 -42.43 -69.39 0.13
N GLY A 39 -43.44 -69.87 -0.62
CA GLY A 39 -43.87 -69.26 -1.89
C GLY A 39 -44.55 -67.92 -1.69
N VAL A 40 -45.43 -67.80 -0.69
CA VAL A 40 -46.04 -66.53 -0.29
C VAL A 40 -44.97 -65.60 0.29
N ALA A 41 -44.06 -66.11 1.13
CA ALA A 41 -42.94 -65.32 1.66
C ALA A 41 -42.00 -64.85 0.55
N LEU A 42 -41.69 -65.66 -0.46
CA LEU A 42 -40.88 -65.24 -1.61
C LEU A 42 -41.60 -64.20 -2.46
N ALA A 43 -42.91 -64.35 -2.68
CA ALA A 43 -43.69 -63.39 -3.44
C ALA A 43 -43.78 -62.03 -2.72
N VAL A 44 -44.00 -62.05 -1.40
CA VAL A 44 -43.96 -60.86 -0.55
C VAL A 44 -42.55 -60.27 -0.50
N PHE A 45 -41.50 -61.11 -0.42
CA PHE A 45 -40.10 -60.69 -0.39
C PHE A 45 -39.63 -60.07 -1.72
N PHE A 46 -40.03 -60.64 -2.86
CA PHE A 46 -39.78 -60.06 -4.17
C PHE A 46 -40.57 -58.77 -4.37
N TYR A 47 -41.84 -58.74 -3.95
CA TYR A 47 -42.65 -57.52 -3.97
C TYR A 47 -41.99 -56.42 -3.12
N SER A 48 -41.49 -56.74 -1.93
CA SER A 48 -40.78 -55.81 -1.04
C SER A 48 -39.42 -55.37 -1.59
N ILE A 49 -38.66 -56.24 -2.25
CA ILE A 49 -37.38 -55.87 -2.89
C ILE A 49 -37.62 -54.93 -4.06
N LEU A 50 -38.66 -55.19 -4.87
CA LEU A 50 -38.99 -54.34 -6.02
C LEU A 50 -39.51 -52.98 -5.59
N THR A 51 -40.38 -52.92 -4.57
CA THR A 51 -40.79 -51.64 -3.97
C THR A 51 -39.59 -50.90 -3.37
N ALA A 52 -38.68 -51.60 -2.66
CA ALA A 52 -37.48 -50.98 -2.11
C ALA A 52 -36.51 -50.47 -3.19
N GLN A 53 -36.38 -51.17 -4.34
CA GLN A 53 -35.55 -50.72 -5.46
C GLN A 53 -36.14 -49.47 -6.14
N HIS A 54 -37.46 -49.44 -6.38
CA HIS A 54 -38.12 -48.24 -6.90
C HIS A 54 -38.04 -47.08 -5.90
N GLU A 55 -38.21 -47.34 -4.60
CA GLU A 55 -38.07 -46.33 -3.56
C GLU A 55 -36.65 -45.74 -3.51
N GLN A 56 -35.62 -46.60 -3.53
CA GLN A 56 -34.22 -46.15 -3.46
C GLN A 56 -33.83 -45.37 -4.72
N ALA A 57 -34.27 -45.79 -5.90
CA ALA A 57 -34.02 -45.08 -7.16
C ALA A 57 -34.72 -43.71 -7.17
N THR A 58 -36.00 -43.63 -6.79
CA THR A 58 -36.75 -42.37 -6.77
C THR A 58 -36.20 -41.39 -5.73
N ARG A 59 -35.79 -41.87 -4.54
CA ARG A 59 -35.09 -41.03 -3.54
C ARG A 59 -33.72 -40.52 -4.03
N ALA A 60 -32.97 -41.33 -4.78
CA ALA A 60 -31.72 -40.89 -5.40
C ALA A 60 -31.96 -39.80 -6.45
N SER A 61 -33.00 -39.95 -7.27
CA SER A 61 -33.43 -38.94 -8.25
C SER A 61 -33.86 -37.61 -7.59
N VAL A 62 -34.49 -37.65 -6.41
CA VAL A 62 -34.81 -36.43 -5.62
C VAL A 62 -33.54 -35.66 -5.24
N SER A 63 -32.49 -36.36 -4.80
CA SER A 63 -31.22 -35.72 -4.44
C SER A 63 -30.54 -35.09 -5.66
N GLY A 64 -30.55 -35.80 -6.81
CA GLY A 64 -30.05 -35.27 -8.07
C GLY A 64 -30.84 -34.05 -8.58
N TYR A 65 -32.16 -34.07 -8.41
CA TYR A 65 -33.01 -32.95 -8.81
C TYR A 65 -32.80 -31.71 -7.93
N ARG A 66 -32.53 -31.88 -6.63
CA ARG A 66 -32.15 -30.76 -5.74
C ARG A 66 -30.86 -30.09 -6.18
N ILE A 67 -29.83 -30.88 -6.54
CA ILE A 67 -28.56 -30.36 -7.06
C ILE A 67 -28.79 -29.60 -8.37
N LEU A 68 -29.65 -30.11 -9.25
CA LEU A 68 -30.00 -29.41 -10.49
C LEU A 68 -30.63 -28.03 -10.20
N LEU A 69 -31.58 -27.97 -9.26
CA LEU A 69 -32.22 -26.70 -8.90
C LEU A 69 -31.19 -25.69 -8.32
N ASP A 70 -30.25 -26.13 -7.51
CA ASP A 70 -29.18 -25.27 -6.98
C ASP A 70 -28.21 -24.77 -8.08
N ASP A 71 -27.89 -25.61 -9.08
CA ASP A 71 -27.11 -25.19 -10.27
C ASP A 71 -27.85 -24.08 -11.06
N PHE A 72 -29.16 -24.21 -11.26
CA PHE A 72 -29.96 -23.14 -11.87
C PHE A 72 -30.00 -21.87 -11.01
N GLY A 73 -29.99 -22.01 -9.67
CA GLY A 73 -29.84 -20.89 -8.72
C GLY A 73 -28.54 -20.11 -8.92
N LEU A 74 -27.41 -20.81 -8.94
CA LEU A 74 -26.10 -20.23 -9.16
C LEU A 74 -25.97 -19.56 -10.54
N ARG A 75 -26.54 -20.18 -11.59
CA ARG A 75 -26.57 -19.59 -12.94
C ARG A 75 -27.40 -18.32 -13.00
N ALA A 76 -28.55 -18.30 -12.32
CA ALA A 76 -29.35 -17.09 -12.22
C ALA A 76 -28.54 -15.99 -11.52
N GLU A 77 -27.89 -16.28 -10.39
CA GLU A 77 -27.09 -15.30 -9.66
C GLU A 77 -25.91 -14.76 -10.48
N GLY A 78 -25.16 -15.64 -11.14
CA GLY A 78 -24.08 -15.25 -12.05
C GLY A 78 -24.58 -14.35 -13.18
N ALA A 79 -25.78 -14.62 -13.73
CA ALA A 79 -26.40 -13.76 -14.71
C ALA A 79 -26.77 -12.38 -14.13
N ALA A 80 -27.41 -12.33 -12.96
CA ALA A 80 -27.81 -11.08 -12.31
C ALA A 80 -26.60 -10.18 -12.04
N VAL A 81 -25.50 -10.74 -11.51
CA VAL A 81 -24.24 -10.02 -11.24
C VAL A 81 -23.64 -9.47 -12.52
N SER A 82 -23.55 -10.30 -13.57
CA SER A 82 -22.98 -9.90 -14.86
C SER A 82 -23.77 -8.78 -15.54
N ILE A 83 -25.09 -8.73 -15.31
CA ILE A 83 -25.98 -7.72 -15.87
C ILE A 83 -25.96 -6.43 -15.03
N ALA A 84 -25.95 -6.53 -13.70
CA ALA A 84 -26.06 -5.38 -12.79
C ALA A 84 -24.90 -4.38 -12.92
N GLY A 85 -23.70 -4.84 -13.31
CA GLY A 85 -22.53 -3.99 -13.52
C GLY A 85 -22.43 -3.34 -14.92
N ARG A 86 -23.36 -3.63 -15.84
CA ARG A 86 -23.24 -3.12 -17.20
C ARG A 86 -23.62 -1.63 -17.27
N PRO A 87 -22.85 -0.77 -17.98
CA PRO A 87 -23.14 0.66 -18.06
C PRO A 87 -24.52 1.00 -18.63
N ASP A 88 -24.99 0.24 -19.61
CA ASP A 88 -26.30 0.41 -20.25
C ASP A 88 -27.46 0.07 -19.30
N VAL A 89 -27.30 -0.95 -18.46
CA VAL A 89 -28.27 -1.34 -17.40
C VAL A 89 -28.27 -0.33 -16.25
N VAL A 90 -27.10 0.15 -15.83
CA VAL A 90 -26.97 1.21 -14.81
C VAL A 90 -27.67 2.50 -15.30
N GLN A 91 -27.45 2.90 -16.55
CA GLN A 91 -28.13 4.05 -17.15
C GLN A 91 -29.65 3.85 -17.27
N ALA A 92 -30.08 2.64 -17.62
CA ALA A 92 -31.50 2.29 -17.67
C ALA A 92 -32.16 2.38 -16.28
N ALA A 93 -31.44 2.00 -15.22
CA ALA A 93 -31.91 2.13 -13.84
C ALA A 93 -32.00 3.60 -13.39
N LEU A 94 -30.98 4.42 -13.69
CA LEU A 94 -30.94 5.84 -13.34
C LEU A 94 -32.08 6.64 -14.00
N ASN A 95 -32.27 6.44 -15.30
CA ASN A 95 -33.24 7.22 -16.08
C ASN A 95 -34.68 6.73 -15.94
N ARG A 96 -34.90 5.59 -15.27
CA ARG A 96 -36.21 4.91 -15.12
C ARG A 96 -36.98 4.77 -16.43
N ASN A 97 -36.27 4.62 -17.55
CA ASN A 97 -36.86 4.58 -18.88
C ASN A 97 -37.21 3.14 -19.28
N HIS A 98 -38.50 2.82 -19.27
CA HIS A 98 -39.01 1.49 -19.60
C HIS A 98 -38.60 1.01 -21.00
N GLN A 99 -38.77 1.83 -22.05
CA GLN A 99 -38.51 1.44 -23.44
C GLN A 99 -37.02 1.13 -23.66
N TYR A 100 -36.14 1.97 -23.09
CA TYR A 100 -34.70 1.77 -23.17
C TYR A 100 -34.27 0.50 -22.41
N ALA A 101 -34.76 0.33 -21.19
CA ALA A 101 -34.51 -0.87 -20.39
C ALA A 101 -35.04 -2.14 -21.07
N TYR A 102 -36.23 -2.12 -21.67
CA TYR A 102 -36.83 -3.28 -22.32
C TYR A 102 -35.98 -3.82 -23.47
N LYS A 103 -35.46 -2.92 -24.32
CA LYS A 103 -34.61 -3.30 -25.45
C LYS A 103 -33.33 -4.02 -25.00
N ILE A 104 -32.67 -3.49 -23.96
CA ILE A 104 -31.44 -4.07 -23.42
C ILE A 104 -31.73 -5.41 -22.74
N LEU A 105 -32.73 -5.43 -21.84
CA LEU A 105 -33.04 -6.61 -21.04
C LEU A 105 -33.56 -7.77 -21.88
N SER A 106 -34.32 -7.51 -22.96
CA SER A 106 -34.82 -8.58 -23.84
C SER A 106 -33.71 -9.26 -24.65
N GLU A 107 -32.68 -8.51 -25.05
CA GLU A 107 -31.50 -9.07 -25.69
C GLU A 107 -30.63 -9.86 -24.70
N LEU A 108 -30.38 -9.28 -23.52
CA LEU A 108 -29.61 -9.94 -22.47
C LEU A 108 -30.29 -11.22 -21.97
N THR A 109 -31.63 -11.28 -21.96
CA THR A 109 -32.36 -12.50 -21.55
C THR A 109 -31.99 -13.67 -22.45
N LYS A 110 -31.87 -13.43 -23.78
CA LYS A 110 -31.45 -14.45 -24.76
C LYS A 110 -29.97 -14.79 -24.64
N GLN A 111 -29.10 -13.78 -24.50
CA GLN A 111 -27.65 -13.97 -24.43
C GLN A 111 -27.23 -14.76 -23.19
N MET A 112 -27.83 -14.44 -22.04
CA MET A 112 -27.54 -15.08 -20.75
C MET A 112 -28.26 -16.42 -20.58
N ARG A 113 -29.11 -16.81 -21.54
CA ARG A 113 -29.90 -18.05 -21.53
C ARG A 113 -30.72 -18.23 -20.24
N VAL A 114 -31.33 -17.14 -19.75
CA VAL A 114 -32.26 -17.15 -18.62
C VAL A 114 -33.68 -16.90 -19.13
N ASP A 115 -34.70 -17.34 -18.39
CA ASP A 115 -36.10 -17.20 -18.84
C ASP A 115 -36.63 -15.78 -18.67
N PHE A 116 -36.10 -15.05 -17.70
CA PHE A 116 -36.41 -13.65 -17.52
C PHE A 116 -35.29 -12.87 -16.84
N ILE A 117 -35.24 -11.58 -17.20
CA ILE A 117 -34.55 -10.55 -16.44
C ILE A 117 -35.57 -9.44 -16.11
N VAL A 118 -35.46 -8.85 -14.92
CA VAL A 118 -36.29 -7.75 -14.43
C VAL A 118 -35.37 -6.71 -13.81
N LEU A 119 -35.61 -5.44 -14.11
CA LEU A 119 -34.92 -4.32 -13.47
C LEU A 119 -35.90 -3.56 -12.58
N THR A 120 -35.48 -3.29 -11.35
CA THR A 120 -36.29 -2.60 -10.33
C THR A 120 -35.58 -1.37 -9.80
N ASP A 121 -36.35 -0.41 -9.26
CA ASP A 121 -35.81 0.67 -8.42
C ASP A 121 -35.57 0.19 -6.97
N THR A 122 -35.01 1.06 -6.13
CA THR A 122 -34.73 0.76 -4.71
C THR A 122 -35.96 0.47 -3.87
N SER A 123 -37.15 0.84 -4.32
CA SER A 123 -38.43 0.55 -3.66
C SER A 123 -39.05 -0.76 -4.17
N GLY A 124 -38.40 -1.45 -5.11
CA GLY A 124 -38.87 -2.70 -5.72
C GLY A 124 -39.91 -2.50 -6.83
N ASN A 125 -40.10 -1.27 -7.32
CA ASN A 125 -40.96 -1.02 -8.48
C ASN A 125 -40.25 -1.45 -9.76
N ILE A 126 -40.96 -2.18 -10.62
CA ILE A 126 -40.39 -2.69 -11.86
C ILE A 126 -40.27 -1.58 -12.89
N ILE A 127 -39.03 -1.28 -13.26
CA ILE A 127 -38.70 -0.36 -14.36
C ILE A 127 -38.96 -1.05 -15.70
N SER A 128 -38.48 -2.29 -15.86
CA SER A 128 -38.73 -3.08 -17.07
C SER A 128 -38.45 -4.57 -16.88
N ARG A 129 -38.95 -5.39 -17.81
CA ARG A 129 -38.77 -6.86 -17.85
C ARG A 129 -38.28 -7.26 -19.25
N GLY A 130 -37.27 -8.10 -19.35
CA GLY A 130 -36.76 -8.59 -20.65
C GLY A 130 -37.70 -9.58 -21.37
N HIS A 131 -38.74 -10.08 -20.69
CA HIS A 131 -39.62 -11.15 -21.19
C HIS A 131 -41.09 -10.69 -21.35
N SER A 132 -41.42 -9.44 -21.02
CA SER A 132 -42.79 -8.91 -21.09
C SER A 132 -42.79 -7.39 -21.12
N GLU A 133 -43.73 -6.79 -21.86
CA GLU A 133 -43.94 -5.34 -21.88
C GLU A 133 -44.64 -4.80 -20.61
N ARG A 134 -45.02 -5.65 -19.66
CA ARG A 134 -45.66 -5.22 -18.40
C ARG A 134 -44.62 -4.66 -17.41
N TYR A 135 -44.88 -3.47 -16.87
CA TYR A 135 -44.01 -2.81 -15.88
C TYR A 135 -44.82 -2.04 -14.84
N GLY A 136 -44.13 -1.49 -13.83
CA GLY A 136 -44.72 -0.61 -12.81
C GLY A 136 -45.31 -1.31 -11.58
N ASP A 137 -45.44 -2.64 -11.58
CA ASP A 137 -45.82 -3.39 -10.38
C ASP A 137 -44.64 -3.51 -9.39
N ASN A 138 -44.97 -3.63 -8.11
CA ASN A 138 -43.99 -3.70 -7.03
C ASN A 138 -43.73 -5.15 -6.61
N ILE A 139 -42.46 -5.53 -6.55
CA ILE A 139 -42.01 -6.87 -6.17
C ILE A 139 -41.03 -6.86 -4.99
N ILE A 140 -41.03 -5.83 -4.14
CA ILE A 140 -40.10 -5.74 -2.99
C ILE A 140 -40.23 -6.90 -1.99
N ASN A 141 -41.38 -7.58 -1.98
CA ASN A 141 -41.65 -8.74 -1.13
C ASN A 141 -40.90 -10.00 -1.58
N GLN A 142 -40.30 -9.99 -2.78
CA GLN A 142 -39.38 -11.02 -3.26
C GLN A 142 -38.06 -10.89 -2.49
N ARG A 143 -37.59 -11.99 -1.90
CA ARG A 143 -36.35 -12.03 -1.11
C ARG A 143 -35.14 -11.69 -1.97
N ALA A 144 -35.11 -12.15 -3.22
CA ALA A 144 -34.08 -11.80 -4.19
C ALA A 144 -33.97 -10.27 -4.35
N VAL A 145 -35.11 -9.57 -4.50
CA VAL A 145 -35.13 -8.10 -4.62
C VAL A 145 -34.77 -7.44 -3.29
N LYS A 146 -35.36 -7.89 -2.18
CA LYS A 146 -35.17 -7.33 -0.83
C LYS A 146 -33.72 -7.39 -0.37
N GLU A 147 -33.04 -8.50 -0.62
CA GLU A 147 -31.62 -8.66 -0.27
C GLU A 147 -30.72 -7.90 -1.25
N ALA A 148 -31.07 -7.86 -2.54
CA ALA A 148 -30.35 -7.05 -3.51
C ALA A 148 -30.37 -5.55 -3.16
N VAL A 149 -31.52 -4.98 -2.79
CA VAL A 149 -31.59 -3.57 -2.38
C VAL A 149 -30.91 -3.29 -1.04
N ARG A 150 -30.58 -4.33 -0.27
CA ARG A 150 -29.73 -4.28 0.94
C ARG A 150 -28.24 -4.50 0.65
N GLY A 151 -27.88 -4.65 -0.62
CA GLY A 151 -26.50 -4.81 -1.08
C GLY A 151 -26.00 -6.25 -1.14
N ARG A 152 -26.88 -7.26 -0.99
CA ARG A 152 -26.50 -8.68 -1.01
C ARG A 152 -27.05 -9.36 -2.26
N ALA A 153 -26.16 -9.92 -3.08
CA ALA A 153 -26.56 -10.84 -4.13
C ALA A 153 -26.98 -12.19 -3.50
N THR A 154 -28.11 -12.71 -3.93
CA THR A 154 -28.63 -14.01 -3.47
C THR A 154 -29.66 -14.52 -4.47
N TYR A 155 -29.84 -15.83 -4.52
CA TYR A 155 -31.00 -16.45 -5.15
C TYR A 155 -31.99 -17.05 -4.14
N SER A 156 -33.23 -17.21 -4.58
CA SER A 156 -34.33 -17.81 -3.82
C SER A 156 -35.39 -18.39 -4.76
N TYR A 157 -36.11 -19.40 -4.27
CA TYR A 157 -37.31 -19.92 -4.93
C TYR A 157 -38.49 -19.07 -4.53
N GLU A 158 -39.19 -18.52 -5.51
CA GLU A 158 -40.20 -17.52 -5.23
C GLU A 158 -41.41 -17.64 -6.13
N LYS A 159 -42.54 -17.21 -5.58
CA LYS A 159 -43.78 -17.06 -6.32
C LYS A 159 -43.86 -15.69 -6.99
N GLY A 160 -44.20 -15.65 -8.27
CA GLY A 160 -44.35 -14.41 -9.02
C GLY A 160 -45.72 -14.25 -9.67
N VAL A 161 -46.02 -13.02 -10.08
CA VAL A 161 -47.31 -12.66 -10.73
C VAL A 161 -47.37 -13.17 -12.18
N LEU A 162 -46.29 -12.99 -12.95
CA LEU A 162 -46.19 -13.49 -14.34
C LEU A 162 -45.62 -14.90 -14.42
N VAL A 163 -44.60 -15.18 -13.60
CA VAL A 163 -43.96 -16.49 -13.54
C VAL A 163 -44.27 -17.09 -12.18
N ARG A 164 -45.20 -18.04 -12.17
CA ARG A 164 -45.80 -18.59 -10.94
C ARG A 164 -44.74 -19.13 -10.00
N PHE A 165 -43.92 -20.08 -10.42
CA PHE A 165 -42.74 -20.49 -9.65
C PHE A 165 -41.47 -20.25 -10.44
N ALA A 166 -40.54 -19.56 -9.82
CA ALA A 166 -39.24 -19.32 -10.42
C ALA A 166 -38.12 -19.36 -9.39
N ILE A 167 -36.96 -19.79 -9.86
CA ILE A 167 -35.68 -19.46 -9.23
C ILE A 167 -35.36 -18.03 -9.62
N ARG A 168 -35.20 -17.15 -8.63
CA ARG A 168 -34.88 -15.73 -8.83
C ARG A 168 -33.58 -15.41 -8.13
N ALA A 169 -32.67 -14.74 -8.82
CA ALA A 169 -31.48 -14.19 -8.23
C ALA A 169 -31.46 -12.68 -8.38
N GLY A 170 -31.28 -11.97 -7.27
CA GLY A 170 -31.22 -10.52 -7.24
C GLY A 170 -29.80 -10.04 -7.02
N CYS A 171 -29.39 -9.00 -7.74
CA CYS A 171 -28.11 -8.31 -7.55
C CYS A 171 -28.33 -6.79 -7.47
N PRO A 172 -27.70 -6.08 -6.51
CA PRO A 172 -27.74 -4.61 -6.45
C PRO A 172 -27.15 -3.99 -7.73
N VAL A 173 -27.80 -2.93 -8.21
CA VAL A 173 -27.25 -2.03 -9.23
C VAL A 173 -26.68 -0.81 -8.51
N TYR A 174 -25.42 -0.50 -8.78
CA TYR A 174 -24.73 0.64 -8.17
C TYR A 174 -24.59 1.80 -9.17
N ASP A 175 -24.71 3.03 -8.69
CA ASP A 175 -24.25 4.20 -9.44
C ASP A 175 -22.72 4.40 -9.31
N SER A 176 -22.19 5.42 -9.97
CA SER A 176 -20.77 5.79 -9.91
C SER A 176 -20.28 6.18 -8.51
N GLU A 177 -21.20 6.53 -7.59
CA GLU A 177 -20.92 6.87 -6.19
C GLU A 177 -21.09 5.66 -5.26
N ARG A 178 -21.25 4.44 -5.78
CA ARG A 178 -21.50 3.19 -5.05
C ARG A 178 -22.80 3.19 -4.23
N ARG A 179 -23.79 4.01 -4.59
CA ARG A 179 -25.13 3.94 -4.01
C ARG A 179 -25.97 2.92 -4.75
N ILE A 180 -26.77 2.15 -4.02
CA ILE A 180 -27.73 1.22 -4.61
C ILE A 180 -28.85 2.06 -5.25
N ILE A 181 -29.00 1.95 -6.56
CA ILE A 181 -30.03 2.66 -7.35
C ILE A 181 -31.16 1.76 -7.82
N GLY A 182 -31.02 0.44 -7.62
CA GLY A 182 -32.00 -0.55 -8.01
C GLY A 182 -31.49 -1.97 -7.83
N ALA A 183 -32.25 -2.93 -8.33
CA ALA A 183 -31.82 -4.33 -8.39
C ALA A 183 -32.15 -4.95 -9.74
N VAL A 184 -31.21 -5.74 -10.27
CA VAL A 184 -31.44 -6.66 -11.38
C VAL A 184 -31.83 -8.00 -10.80
N VAL A 185 -32.92 -8.57 -11.32
CA VAL A 185 -33.38 -9.91 -11.00
C VAL A 185 -33.34 -10.75 -12.28
N SER A 186 -32.59 -11.84 -12.28
CA SER A 186 -32.64 -12.86 -13.34
C SER A 186 -33.25 -14.14 -12.78
N GLY A 187 -33.74 -15.01 -13.64
CA GLY A 187 -34.30 -16.27 -13.15
C GLY A 187 -34.76 -17.24 -14.22
N PHE A 188 -35.14 -18.43 -13.72
CA PHE A 188 -35.67 -19.55 -14.50
C PHE A 188 -37.08 -19.89 -14.06
N ASN A 189 -37.98 -20.06 -15.01
CA ASN A 189 -39.35 -20.50 -14.81
C ASN A 189 -39.38 -22.02 -14.59
N VAL A 190 -39.25 -22.41 -13.32
CA VAL A 190 -39.28 -23.82 -12.92
C VAL A 190 -40.68 -24.44 -12.99
N SER A 191 -41.74 -23.64 -13.18
CA SER A 191 -43.09 -24.15 -13.46
C SER A 191 -43.36 -24.47 -14.94
N SER A 192 -42.40 -24.18 -15.84
CA SER A 192 -42.60 -24.40 -17.27
C SER A 192 -42.57 -25.89 -17.65
N ALA A 193 -43.41 -26.27 -18.62
CA ALA A 193 -43.44 -27.64 -19.14
C ALA A 193 -42.08 -28.06 -19.73
N ASP A 194 -41.34 -27.14 -20.35
CA ASP A 194 -40.00 -27.40 -20.90
C ASP A 194 -38.98 -27.73 -19.80
N PHE A 195 -39.01 -26.99 -18.68
CA PHE A 195 -38.14 -27.28 -17.53
C PHE A 195 -38.44 -28.65 -16.92
N LEU A 196 -39.73 -28.93 -16.68
CA LEU A 196 -40.17 -30.22 -16.13
C LEU A 196 -39.86 -31.38 -17.09
N GLN A 197 -40.02 -31.20 -18.41
CA GLN A 197 -39.73 -32.23 -19.40
C GLN A 197 -38.23 -32.52 -19.52
N LYS A 198 -37.37 -31.49 -19.45
CA LYS A 198 -35.91 -31.67 -19.39
C LYS A 198 -35.52 -32.44 -18.14
N ALA A 199 -36.07 -32.07 -16.98
CA ALA A 199 -35.83 -32.79 -15.75
C ALA A 199 -36.29 -34.25 -15.81
N ARG A 200 -37.48 -34.52 -16.37
CA ARG A 200 -37.97 -35.88 -16.62
C ARG A 200 -37.01 -36.68 -17.51
N ALA A 201 -36.50 -36.07 -18.58
CA ALA A 201 -35.52 -36.72 -19.46
C ALA A 201 -34.19 -37.01 -18.76
N THR A 202 -33.76 -36.13 -17.84
CA THR A 202 -32.51 -36.28 -17.09
C THR A 202 -32.62 -37.35 -15.98
N PHE A 203 -33.73 -37.41 -15.25
CA PHE A 203 -33.86 -38.27 -14.07
C PHE A 203 -34.76 -39.50 -14.26
N GLY A 204 -35.41 -39.63 -15.42
CA GLY A 204 -36.28 -40.76 -15.75
C GLY A 204 -37.54 -40.87 -14.89
N CYS A 205 -37.89 -39.82 -14.14
CA CYS A 205 -39.06 -39.76 -13.27
C CYS A 205 -39.98 -38.63 -13.72
N ASP A 206 -41.29 -38.84 -13.58
CA ASP A 206 -42.26 -37.77 -13.78
C ASP A 206 -42.12 -36.71 -12.67
N VAL A 207 -42.24 -35.43 -13.03
CA VAL A 207 -42.02 -34.30 -12.13
C VAL A 207 -43.31 -33.53 -12.00
N MET A 208 -43.62 -33.08 -10.78
CA MET A 208 -44.77 -32.22 -10.50
C MET A 208 -44.38 -31.12 -9.53
N LEU A 209 -45.09 -30.00 -9.64
CA LEU A 209 -44.95 -28.85 -8.78
C LEU A 209 -46.32 -28.43 -8.25
N TYR A 210 -46.41 -28.25 -6.94
CA TYR A 210 -47.62 -27.84 -6.23
C TYR A 210 -47.44 -26.48 -5.56
N ASP A 211 -48.51 -25.70 -5.53
CA ASP A 211 -48.68 -24.44 -4.82
C ASP A 211 -49.65 -24.69 -3.67
N GLY A 212 -49.12 -24.77 -2.45
CA GLY A 212 -49.82 -25.47 -1.37
C GLY A 212 -50.13 -26.91 -1.79
N THR A 213 -51.42 -27.25 -1.86
CA THR A 213 -51.91 -28.59 -2.25
C THR A 213 -52.41 -28.65 -3.69
N GLU A 214 -52.38 -27.55 -4.43
CA GLU A 214 -52.86 -27.49 -5.81
C GLU A 214 -51.71 -27.72 -6.79
N ALA A 215 -51.86 -28.67 -7.70
CA ALA A 215 -50.86 -28.93 -8.73
C ALA A 215 -50.86 -27.81 -9.77
N VAL A 216 -49.67 -27.26 -10.05
CA VAL A 216 -49.48 -26.15 -11.00
C VAL A 216 -48.81 -26.61 -12.30
N SER A 217 -47.98 -27.64 -12.22
CA SER A 217 -47.29 -28.21 -13.38
C SER A 217 -47.01 -29.68 -13.12
N SER A 218 -47.19 -30.54 -14.12
CA SER A 218 -46.91 -31.98 -14.06
C SER A 218 -46.52 -32.47 -15.45
N THR A 219 -45.57 -33.39 -15.50
CA THR A 219 -45.21 -34.10 -16.74
C THR A 219 -46.14 -35.26 -17.05
N ILE A 220 -47.07 -35.57 -16.14
CA ILE A 220 -48.10 -36.57 -16.34
C ILE A 220 -49.31 -35.87 -16.94
N ALA A 221 -49.80 -36.41 -18.04
CA ALA A 221 -51.01 -35.96 -18.70
C ALA A 221 -51.91 -37.14 -19.02
N ASP A 222 -53.20 -36.89 -19.15
CA ASP A 222 -54.15 -37.87 -19.65
C ASP A 222 -54.07 -38.02 -21.18
N GLU A 223 -54.93 -38.87 -21.75
CA GLU A 223 -54.97 -39.14 -23.19
C GLU A 223 -55.39 -37.91 -24.03
N ALA A 224 -56.01 -36.89 -23.41
CA ALA A 224 -56.38 -35.63 -24.05
C ALA A 224 -55.27 -34.56 -23.93
N GLY A 225 -54.23 -34.83 -23.12
CA GLY A 225 -53.13 -33.90 -22.85
C GLY A 225 -53.35 -33.01 -21.62
N ASP A 226 -54.41 -33.26 -20.84
CA ASP A 226 -54.68 -32.51 -19.61
C ASP A 226 -53.78 -33.01 -18.48
N MET A 227 -53.25 -32.07 -17.71
CA MET A 227 -52.31 -32.32 -16.63
C MET A 227 -52.94 -33.19 -15.53
N LEU A 228 -52.28 -34.29 -15.19
CA LEU A 228 -52.65 -35.17 -14.08
C LEU A 228 -51.70 -35.00 -12.90
N ALA A 229 -52.27 -34.84 -11.72
CA ALA A 229 -51.57 -34.79 -10.46
C ALA A 229 -52.48 -35.32 -9.34
N PRO A 230 -51.95 -36.10 -8.40
CA PRO A 230 -52.76 -36.64 -7.31
C PRO A 230 -53.22 -35.56 -6.32
N PRO A 231 -54.40 -35.73 -5.71
CA PRO A 231 -54.78 -34.92 -4.56
C PRO A 231 -53.86 -35.23 -3.37
N ILE A 232 -53.35 -34.20 -2.72
CA ILE A 232 -52.44 -34.37 -1.58
C ILE A 232 -53.22 -34.77 -0.32
N GLY A 233 -52.83 -35.89 0.31
CA GLY A 233 -53.43 -36.38 1.55
C GLY A 233 -52.92 -35.69 2.83
N ASP A 234 -53.65 -35.84 3.93
CA ASP A 234 -53.37 -35.17 5.22
C ASP A 234 -51.98 -35.51 5.78
N ASP A 235 -51.53 -36.76 5.66
CA ASP A 235 -50.20 -37.21 6.13
C ASP A 235 -49.05 -36.52 5.37
N CYS A 236 -49.23 -36.32 4.06
CA CYS A 236 -48.27 -35.57 3.23
C CYS A 236 -48.27 -34.09 3.63
N ILE A 237 -49.44 -33.51 3.88
CA ILE A 237 -49.56 -32.12 4.34
C ILE A 237 -48.85 -31.94 5.69
N GLU A 238 -49.05 -32.84 6.65
CA GLU A 238 -48.39 -32.77 7.95
C GLU A 238 -46.86 -32.88 7.80
N ALA A 239 -46.38 -33.89 7.07
CA ALA A 239 -44.95 -34.11 6.89
C ALA A 239 -44.26 -32.94 6.15
N VAL A 240 -44.83 -32.49 5.03
CA VAL A 240 -44.20 -31.52 4.14
C VAL A 240 -44.42 -30.08 4.60
N PHE A 241 -45.64 -29.70 4.98
CA PHE A 241 -45.96 -28.32 5.38
C PHE A 241 -45.77 -28.04 6.88
N SER A 242 -46.03 -29.03 7.76
CA SER A 242 -45.91 -28.80 9.21
C SER A 242 -44.52 -29.16 9.75
N ARG A 243 -43.93 -30.28 9.30
CA ARG A 243 -42.58 -30.71 9.73
C ARG A 243 -41.45 -30.26 8.81
N GLY A 244 -41.74 -29.95 7.53
CA GLY A 244 -40.72 -29.58 6.55
C GLY A 244 -39.87 -30.78 6.09
N GLU A 245 -40.38 -31.99 6.22
CA GLU A 245 -39.70 -33.24 5.90
C GLU A 245 -40.13 -33.79 4.54
N MET A 246 -39.32 -34.68 3.98
CA MET A 246 -39.71 -35.43 2.78
C MET A 246 -40.72 -36.50 3.15
N TYR A 247 -41.75 -36.66 2.31
CA TYR A 247 -42.77 -37.69 2.46
C TYR A 247 -42.85 -38.51 1.19
N ALA A 248 -43.04 -39.81 1.31
CA ALA A 248 -43.11 -40.68 0.15
C ALA A 248 -44.24 -41.69 0.32
N GLU A 249 -44.99 -41.91 -0.75
CA GLU A 249 -46.10 -42.86 -0.75
C GLU A 249 -46.31 -43.49 -2.12
N MET A 250 -47.09 -44.58 -2.13
CA MET A 250 -47.64 -45.13 -3.36
C MET A 250 -48.99 -44.47 -3.62
N ASP A 251 -49.09 -43.76 -4.73
CA ASP A 251 -50.32 -43.09 -5.13
C ASP A 251 -50.77 -43.53 -6.52
N ARG A 252 -52.04 -43.31 -6.83
CA ARG A 252 -52.63 -43.62 -8.12
C ARG A 252 -52.92 -42.33 -8.88
N ILE A 253 -52.22 -42.16 -10.00
CA ILE A 253 -52.33 -40.99 -10.86
C ILE A 253 -52.89 -41.44 -12.21
N GLY A 254 -54.14 -41.06 -12.48
CA GLY A 254 -54.89 -41.58 -13.62
C GLY A 254 -55.11 -43.10 -13.53
N LYS A 255 -54.68 -43.84 -14.56
CA LYS A 255 -54.83 -45.31 -14.62
C LYS A 255 -53.70 -46.05 -13.91
N ASP A 256 -52.61 -45.35 -13.60
CA ASP A 256 -51.33 -45.94 -13.19
C ASP A 256 -51.02 -45.69 -11.71
N GLN A 257 -50.32 -46.64 -11.08
CA GLN A 257 -49.73 -46.47 -9.76
C GLN A 257 -48.34 -45.86 -9.90
N TYR A 258 -48.01 -44.94 -9.02
CA TYR A 258 -46.74 -44.25 -8.95
C TYR A 258 -46.19 -44.33 -7.54
N TYR A 259 -44.87 -44.48 -7.42
CA TYR A 259 -44.18 -44.13 -6.18
C TYR A 259 -43.83 -42.66 -6.24
N VAL A 260 -44.41 -41.87 -5.35
CA VAL A 260 -44.29 -40.42 -5.36
C VAL A 260 -43.52 -39.97 -4.12
N VAL A 261 -42.49 -39.16 -4.33
CA VAL A 261 -41.72 -38.53 -3.25
C VAL A 261 -41.95 -37.03 -3.29
N TYR A 262 -42.49 -36.49 -2.21
CA TYR A 262 -42.78 -35.08 -1.98
C TYR A 262 -41.73 -34.43 -1.10
N TRP A 263 -41.37 -33.18 -1.39
CA TRP A 263 -40.53 -32.37 -0.50
C TRP A 263 -40.88 -30.88 -0.60
N PRO A 264 -40.68 -30.11 0.50
CA PRO A 264 -41.18 -28.75 0.57
C PRO A 264 -40.37 -27.78 -0.30
N VAL A 265 -41.09 -26.81 -0.87
CA VAL A 265 -40.55 -25.57 -1.41
C VAL A 265 -40.79 -24.47 -0.40
N PHE A 266 -39.71 -23.87 0.11
CA PHE A 266 -39.79 -22.82 1.11
C PHE A 266 -39.98 -21.43 0.46
N ASP A 267 -40.82 -20.60 1.07
CA ASP A 267 -40.98 -19.20 0.72
C ASP A 267 -39.89 -18.29 1.30
N THR A 268 -40.05 -16.99 1.04
CA THR A 268 -39.13 -15.93 1.48
C THR A 268 -39.06 -15.78 3.00
N ALA A 269 -40.04 -16.29 3.75
CA ALA A 269 -40.09 -16.30 5.21
C ALA A 269 -39.60 -17.64 5.81
N GLY A 270 -39.17 -18.59 4.99
CA GLY A 270 -38.71 -19.92 5.41
C GLY A 270 -39.85 -20.88 5.74
N LYS A 271 -41.09 -20.57 5.34
CA LYS A 271 -42.24 -21.47 5.50
C LYS A 271 -42.46 -22.28 4.22
N PRO A 272 -42.83 -23.57 4.29
CA PRO A 272 -43.22 -24.31 3.09
C PRO A 272 -44.43 -23.65 2.40
N ALA A 273 -44.26 -23.21 1.16
CA ALA A 273 -45.31 -22.57 0.35
C ALA A 273 -45.78 -23.43 -0.83
N GLY A 274 -45.03 -24.49 -1.13
CA GLY A 274 -45.41 -25.48 -2.13
C GLY A 274 -44.64 -26.77 -1.90
N MET A 275 -44.76 -27.70 -2.83
CA MET A 275 -43.98 -28.92 -2.81
C MET A 275 -43.61 -29.36 -4.21
N TRP A 276 -42.44 -29.95 -4.33
CA TRP A 276 -42.08 -30.74 -5.49
C TRP A 276 -42.51 -32.19 -5.27
N ALA A 277 -42.89 -32.86 -6.35
CA ALA A 277 -43.11 -34.30 -6.34
C ALA A 277 -42.39 -34.96 -7.51
N LEU A 278 -41.66 -36.04 -7.21
CA LEU A 278 -41.10 -36.94 -8.22
C LEU A 278 -41.86 -38.26 -8.17
N ALA A 279 -42.44 -38.64 -9.31
CA ALA A 279 -43.28 -39.80 -9.45
C ALA A 279 -42.64 -40.80 -10.41
N SER A 280 -42.33 -42.00 -9.94
CA SER A 280 -41.88 -43.10 -10.80
C SER A 280 -43.06 -44.03 -11.11
N ASN A 281 -43.37 -44.24 -12.39
CA ASN A 281 -44.49 -45.09 -12.80
C ASN A 281 -44.24 -46.56 -12.41
N PHE A 282 -45.07 -47.05 -11.50
CA PHE A 282 -45.05 -48.42 -10.98
C PHE A 282 -45.97 -49.35 -11.78
N SER A 283 -46.99 -48.82 -12.48
CA SER A 283 -47.96 -49.60 -13.28
C SER A 283 -47.45 -50.07 -14.64
N SER A 284 -46.65 -49.27 -15.35
CA SER A 284 -45.95 -49.71 -16.57
C SER A 284 -45.05 -50.91 -16.29
N SER A 285 -44.60 -51.02 -15.04
CA SER A 285 -43.86 -52.19 -14.55
C SER A 285 -44.78 -53.34 -14.07
N ARG A 286 -46.08 -53.13 -13.83
CA ARG A 286 -47.05 -54.18 -13.40
C ARG A 286 -47.74 -54.91 -14.56
N ALA A 287 -48.06 -54.23 -15.67
CA ALA A 287 -48.83 -54.85 -16.77
C ALA A 287 -48.00 -55.90 -17.55
N GLU A 288 -46.73 -55.60 -17.83
CA GLU A 288 -45.77 -56.58 -18.31
C GLU A 288 -45.54 -57.69 -17.26
N LEU A 289 -45.58 -57.35 -15.96
CA LEU A 289 -45.30 -58.30 -14.87
C LEU A 289 -46.44 -59.28 -14.61
N ILE A 290 -47.71 -58.89 -14.57
CA ILE A 290 -48.79 -59.83 -14.21
C ILE A 290 -49.03 -60.83 -15.34
N ARG A 291 -48.88 -60.41 -16.60
CA ARG A 291 -48.97 -61.32 -17.75
C ARG A 291 -47.75 -62.25 -17.82
N THR A 292 -46.55 -61.74 -17.53
CA THR A 292 -45.34 -62.57 -17.50
C THR A 292 -45.31 -63.45 -16.25
N ILE A 293 -45.65 -62.97 -15.05
CA ILE A 293 -45.69 -63.73 -13.80
C ILE A 293 -46.85 -64.71 -13.78
N GLY A 294 -48.04 -64.39 -14.34
CA GLY A 294 -49.18 -65.31 -14.37
C GLY A 294 -48.96 -66.48 -15.33
N LEU A 295 -48.49 -66.21 -16.55
CA LEU A 295 -48.12 -67.25 -17.52
C LEU A 295 -46.84 -67.98 -17.10
N ARG A 296 -45.84 -67.27 -16.53
CA ARG A 296 -44.66 -67.91 -15.93
C ARG A 296 -45.00 -68.67 -14.66
N MET A 297 -46.01 -68.32 -13.87
CA MET A 297 -46.40 -69.07 -12.67
C MET A 297 -47.17 -70.33 -13.05
N LEU A 298 -47.98 -70.32 -14.10
CA LEU A 298 -48.59 -71.54 -14.62
C LEU A 298 -47.55 -72.43 -15.32
N GLU A 299 -46.58 -71.84 -16.03
CA GLU A 299 -45.39 -72.53 -16.54
C GLU A 299 -44.46 -73.02 -15.42
N ILE A 300 -44.31 -72.28 -14.30
CA ILE A 300 -43.46 -72.64 -13.16
C ILE A 300 -44.17 -73.66 -12.27
N ILE A 301 -45.50 -73.65 -12.12
CA ILE A 301 -46.24 -74.69 -11.38
C ILE A 301 -46.31 -75.99 -12.19
N ALA A 302 -46.59 -75.91 -13.49
CA ALA A 302 -46.49 -77.05 -14.40
C ALA A 302 -45.05 -77.54 -14.51
N ALA A 303 -44.06 -76.63 -14.59
CA ALA A 303 -42.65 -76.97 -14.55
C ALA A 303 -42.21 -77.46 -13.18
N VAL A 304 -42.81 -77.11 -12.05
CA VAL A 304 -42.45 -77.62 -10.72
C VAL A 304 -43.02 -79.02 -10.50
N ILE A 305 -44.22 -79.33 -11.02
CA ILE A 305 -44.79 -80.70 -11.01
C ILE A 305 -44.02 -81.61 -11.99
N ILE A 306 -43.73 -81.12 -13.19
CA ILE A 306 -42.91 -81.81 -14.18
C ILE A 306 -41.46 -81.91 -13.69
N LEU A 307 -40.90 -80.88 -13.04
CA LEU A 307 -39.58 -80.88 -12.41
C LEU A 307 -39.55 -81.79 -11.19
N LEU A 308 -40.63 -82.05 -10.46
CA LEU A 308 -40.67 -83.03 -9.36
C LEU A 308 -40.70 -84.47 -9.87
N VAL A 309 -41.46 -84.75 -10.95
CA VAL A 309 -41.49 -86.07 -11.62
C VAL A 309 -40.16 -86.32 -12.35
N ILE A 310 -39.60 -85.28 -12.97
CA ILE A 310 -38.27 -85.28 -13.55
C ILE A 310 -37.20 -85.32 -12.46
N LEU A 311 -37.32 -84.63 -11.32
CA LEU A 311 -36.35 -84.68 -10.20
C LEU A 311 -36.29 -86.09 -9.65
N VAL A 312 -37.40 -86.79 -9.43
CA VAL A 312 -37.37 -88.16 -8.89
C VAL A 312 -36.77 -89.15 -9.89
N SER A 313 -37.02 -88.99 -11.18
CA SER A 313 -36.50 -89.86 -12.24
C SER A 313 -35.05 -89.53 -12.63
N ILE A 314 -34.65 -88.25 -12.50
CA ILE A 314 -33.27 -87.76 -12.59
C ILE A 314 -32.52 -88.07 -11.28
N ILE A 315 -33.16 -88.12 -10.13
CA ILE A 315 -32.51 -88.54 -8.88
C ILE A 315 -32.22 -90.04 -8.94
N ALA A 316 -33.10 -90.85 -9.55
CA ALA A 316 -32.87 -92.27 -9.72
C ALA A 316 -31.80 -92.63 -10.78
N ASN A 317 -31.67 -91.88 -11.88
CA ASN A 317 -30.76 -92.26 -12.99
C ASN A 317 -29.69 -91.21 -13.33
N ARG A 318 -29.79 -90.03 -12.74
CA ARG A 318 -28.94 -88.86 -12.97
C ARG A 318 -28.42 -88.28 -11.62
N ILE A 319 -28.70 -88.86 -10.43
CA ILE A 319 -27.82 -88.72 -9.23
C ILE A 319 -26.38 -89.01 -9.63
N PHE A 320 -26.19 -89.98 -10.52
CA PHE A 320 -24.87 -90.39 -11.00
C PHE A 320 -24.33 -89.55 -12.18
N GLY A 321 -25.13 -88.65 -12.79
CA GLY A 321 -24.74 -87.92 -14.02
C GLY A 321 -25.15 -86.44 -14.13
N LEU A 322 -25.94 -85.89 -13.20
CA LEU A 322 -26.53 -84.54 -13.18
C LEU A 322 -26.33 -83.85 -11.83
N PHE A 323 -25.90 -84.57 -10.79
CA PHE A 323 -25.37 -83.97 -9.56
C PHE A 323 -23.89 -83.62 -9.70
N MET A 324 -23.15 -84.33 -10.56
CA MET A 324 -21.73 -84.04 -10.82
C MET A 324 -21.51 -83.05 -11.97
N ARG A 325 -22.39 -82.91 -12.97
CA ARG A 325 -22.12 -82.08 -14.18
C ARG A 325 -22.41 -80.57 -14.05
N PRO A 326 -23.55 -80.10 -13.51
CA PRO A 326 -23.76 -78.68 -13.18
C PRO A 326 -22.96 -78.26 -11.95
N LEU A 327 -22.74 -79.16 -10.98
CA LEU A 327 -21.80 -78.93 -9.90
C LEU A 327 -20.36 -78.87 -10.42
N GLN A 328 -19.97 -79.68 -11.42
CA GLN A 328 -18.73 -79.51 -12.19
C GLN A 328 -18.72 -78.26 -13.06
N ARG A 329 -19.85 -77.71 -13.55
CA ARG A 329 -19.87 -76.46 -14.33
C ARG A 329 -19.86 -75.22 -13.46
N VAL A 330 -20.53 -75.24 -12.30
CA VAL A 330 -20.40 -74.22 -11.25
C VAL A 330 -19.02 -74.33 -10.62
N SER A 331 -18.52 -75.54 -10.37
CA SER A 331 -17.13 -75.77 -9.94
C SER A 331 -16.13 -75.40 -11.03
N GLN A 332 -16.36 -75.66 -12.32
CA GLN A 332 -15.48 -75.27 -13.43
C GLN A 332 -15.59 -73.77 -13.72
N ALA A 333 -16.74 -73.14 -13.51
CA ALA A 333 -16.89 -71.69 -13.57
C ALA A 333 -16.17 -71.05 -12.37
N PHE A 334 -16.30 -71.60 -11.16
CA PHE A 334 -15.47 -71.22 -10.01
C PHE A 334 -13.98 -71.46 -10.26
N THR A 335 -13.63 -72.60 -10.85
CA THR A 335 -12.24 -72.96 -11.19
C THR A 335 -11.70 -72.05 -12.29
N ALA A 336 -12.49 -71.70 -13.31
CA ALA A 336 -12.12 -70.77 -14.39
C ALA A 336 -12.03 -69.32 -13.89
N LEU A 337 -12.94 -68.89 -13.00
CA LEU A 337 -12.81 -67.65 -12.23
C LEU A 337 -11.56 -67.66 -11.33
N SER A 338 -11.08 -68.82 -10.88
CA SER A 338 -9.88 -68.96 -10.05
C SER A 338 -8.58 -69.23 -10.82
N GLN A 339 -8.62 -69.54 -12.13
CA GLN A 339 -7.47 -70.00 -12.92
C GLN A 339 -7.01 -69.04 -14.04
N GLY A 340 -7.55 -67.82 -14.11
CA GLY A 340 -6.79 -66.70 -14.69
C GLY A 340 -7.49 -65.78 -15.69
N ASN A 341 -8.71 -66.02 -16.15
CA ASN A 341 -9.46 -65.11 -17.04
C ASN A 341 -10.92 -64.96 -16.55
N ALA A 342 -11.12 -64.22 -15.45
CA ALA A 342 -12.40 -64.17 -14.74
C ALA A 342 -13.41 -63.26 -15.46
N ASN A 343 -13.98 -63.76 -16.55
CA ASN A 343 -15.03 -63.08 -17.29
C ASN A 343 -16.35 -63.07 -16.47
N LEU A 344 -16.71 -61.88 -15.99
CA LEU A 344 -17.87 -61.61 -15.16
C LEU A 344 -19.15 -61.36 -15.97
N SER A 345 -19.05 -61.28 -17.31
CA SER A 345 -20.21 -61.27 -18.21
C SER A 345 -20.78 -62.68 -18.43
N VAL A 346 -20.08 -63.74 -17.99
CA VAL A 346 -20.55 -65.12 -18.08
C VAL A 346 -21.77 -65.34 -17.19
N GLN A 347 -22.91 -65.56 -17.82
CA GLN A 347 -24.12 -66.01 -17.16
C GLN A 347 -24.25 -67.51 -17.40
N LEU A 348 -24.28 -68.27 -16.30
CA LEU A 348 -24.59 -69.69 -16.37
C LEU A 348 -26.09 -69.82 -16.53
N ASP A 349 -26.53 -70.50 -17.60
CA ASP A 349 -27.94 -70.82 -17.78
C ASP A 349 -28.45 -71.59 -16.58
N VAL A 350 -29.51 -71.09 -15.95
CA VAL A 350 -30.11 -71.66 -14.74
C VAL A 350 -30.97 -72.85 -15.17
N PRO A 351 -30.46 -74.09 -15.12
CA PRO A 351 -31.08 -75.19 -15.86
C PRO A 351 -32.02 -76.02 -14.97
N SER A 352 -32.01 -75.79 -13.65
CA SER A 352 -32.78 -76.52 -12.64
C SER A 352 -33.27 -75.56 -11.55
N ASN A 353 -34.37 -75.89 -10.87
CA ASN A 353 -35.02 -75.08 -9.82
C ASN A 353 -34.93 -75.80 -8.43
N ASP A 354 -33.87 -76.58 -8.21
CA ASP A 354 -33.52 -77.33 -6.99
C ASP A 354 -32.44 -76.62 -6.14
N GLU A 355 -31.83 -77.27 -5.15
CA GLU A 355 -30.74 -76.71 -4.33
C GLU A 355 -29.51 -76.29 -5.16
N ILE A 356 -29.25 -76.96 -6.30
CA ILE A 356 -28.18 -76.60 -7.25
C ILE A 356 -28.61 -75.43 -8.14
N GLY A 357 -29.89 -75.34 -8.52
CA GLY A 357 -30.49 -74.19 -9.20
C GLY A 357 -30.50 -72.90 -8.37
N THR A 358 -30.83 -73.03 -7.08
CA THR A 358 -30.73 -71.95 -6.09
C THR A 358 -29.28 -71.53 -5.88
N LEU A 359 -28.34 -72.48 -5.92
CA LEU A 359 -26.89 -72.23 -5.92
C LEU A 359 -26.40 -71.52 -7.20
N VAL A 360 -26.87 -71.91 -8.40
CA VAL A 360 -26.55 -71.25 -9.69
C VAL A 360 -27.18 -69.84 -9.79
N SER A 361 -28.41 -69.66 -9.32
CA SER A 361 -29.07 -68.34 -9.24
C SER A 361 -28.41 -67.44 -8.19
N GLY A 362 -28.04 -67.99 -7.04
CA GLY A 362 -27.19 -67.34 -6.03
C GLY A 362 -25.83 -66.96 -6.61
N PHE A 363 -25.20 -67.83 -7.40
CA PHE A 363 -23.97 -67.58 -8.13
C PHE A 363 -24.14 -66.45 -9.18
N ASN A 364 -25.20 -66.45 -10.00
CA ASN A 364 -25.44 -65.39 -10.98
C ASN A 364 -25.76 -64.03 -10.33
N LYS A 365 -26.43 -64.02 -9.15
CA LYS A 365 -26.61 -62.79 -8.35
C LYS A 365 -25.30 -62.33 -7.71
N PHE A 366 -24.49 -63.27 -7.24
CA PHE A 366 -23.15 -63.03 -6.70
C PHE A 366 -22.22 -62.45 -7.78
N ILE A 367 -22.17 -63.05 -8.97
CA ILE A 367 -21.39 -62.57 -10.11
C ILE A 367 -21.89 -61.20 -10.61
N ARG A 368 -23.20 -60.93 -10.63
CA ARG A 368 -23.71 -59.57 -10.96
C ARG A 368 -23.34 -58.52 -9.91
N LYS A 369 -23.38 -58.87 -8.62
CA LYS A 369 -22.89 -57.96 -7.57
C LYS A 369 -21.38 -57.77 -7.67
N LEU A 370 -20.63 -58.84 -7.95
CA LEU A 370 -19.18 -58.78 -8.16
C LEU A 370 -18.83 -57.97 -9.41
N TYR A 371 -19.60 -58.09 -10.49
CA TYR A 371 -19.51 -57.25 -11.70
C TYR A 371 -19.70 -55.78 -11.36
N ALA A 372 -20.75 -55.42 -10.61
CA ALA A 372 -20.99 -54.04 -10.19
C ALA A 372 -19.85 -53.52 -9.29
N ILE A 373 -19.40 -54.30 -8.31
CA ILE A 373 -18.27 -53.94 -7.45
C ILE A 373 -16.99 -53.77 -8.28
N VAL A 374 -16.67 -54.69 -9.19
CA VAL A 374 -15.48 -54.62 -10.04
C VAL A 374 -15.56 -53.44 -11.01
N LYS A 375 -16.74 -53.14 -11.56
CA LYS A 375 -16.97 -51.95 -12.38
C LYS A 375 -16.78 -50.66 -11.57
N ASP A 376 -17.39 -50.56 -10.39
CA ASP A 376 -17.25 -49.40 -9.50
C ASP A 376 -15.80 -49.21 -9.05
N VAL A 377 -15.06 -50.29 -8.82
CA VAL A 377 -13.63 -50.20 -8.49
C VAL A 377 -12.79 -49.83 -9.72
N LYS A 378 -13.12 -50.28 -10.94
CA LYS A 378 -12.47 -49.83 -12.18
C LYS A 378 -12.74 -48.33 -12.47
N GLU A 379 -13.94 -47.83 -12.19
CA GLU A 379 -14.26 -46.39 -12.31
C GLU A 379 -13.61 -45.55 -11.18
N SER A 380 -13.60 -46.06 -9.94
CA SER A 380 -12.91 -45.43 -8.80
C SER A 380 -11.40 -45.38 -9.02
N LYS A 381 -10.81 -46.40 -9.63
CA LYS A 381 -9.40 -46.43 -10.06
C LYS A 381 -9.11 -45.27 -11.02
N ALA A 382 -9.91 -45.09 -12.06
CA ALA A 382 -9.72 -43.98 -13.01
C ALA A 382 -9.73 -42.61 -12.30
N THR A 383 -10.65 -42.43 -11.36
CA THR A 383 -10.75 -41.22 -10.54
C THR A 383 -9.53 -41.04 -9.63
N LEU A 384 -9.04 -42.12 -8.99
CA LEU A 384 -7.86 -42.09 -8.14
C LEU A 384 -6.56 -41.83 -8.93
N VAL A 385 -6.45 -42.32 -10.17
CA VAL A 385 -5.32 -41.99 -11.06
C VAL A 385 -5.30 -40.49 -11.34
N THR A 386 -6.43 -39.92 -11.77
CA THR A 386 -6.53 -38.47 -12.03
C THR A 386 -6.26 -37.65 -10.78
N ALA A 387 -6.79 -38.05 -9.61
CA ALA A 387 -6.52 -37.36 -8.35
C ALA A 387 -5.04 -37.43 -7.93
N GLY A 388 -4.37 -38.57 -8.18
CA GLY A 388 -2.93 -38.71 -7.96
C GLY A 388 -2.09 -37.84 -8.90
N GLU A 389 -2.44 -37.79 -10.19
CA GLU A 389 -1.78 -36.94 -11.18
C GLU A 389 -1.96 -35.44 -10.86
N ASP A 390 -3.17 -35.01 -10.50
CA ASP A 390 -3.44 -33.64 -10.03
C ASP A 390 -2.66 -33.30 -8.76
N MET A 391 -2.54 -34.26 -7.84
CA MET A 391 -1.78 -34.06 -6.59
C MET A 391 -0.29 -33.92 -6.85
N THR A 392 0.29 -34.71 -7.75
CA THR A 392 1.69 -34.55 -8.18
C THR A 392 1.91 -33.21 -8.88
N GLY A 393 1.02 -32.83 -9.82
CA GLY A 393 1.14 -31.54 -10.51
C GLY A 393 1.08 -30.34 -9.55
N ARG A 394 0.18 -30.38 -8.56
CA ARG A 394 0.10 -29.34 -7.51
C ARG A 394 1.30 -29.34 -6.56
N ALA A 395 1.88 -30.50 -6.27
CA ALA A 395 3.10 -30.61 -5.45
C ALA A 395 4.29 -29.98 -6.19
N ASP A 396 4.42 -30.21 -7.50
CA ASP A 396 5.43 -29.58 -8.36
C ASP A 396 5.27 -28.07 -8.43
N ASP A 397 4.04 -27.58 -8.67
CA ASP A 397 3.74 -26.14 -8.68
C ASP A 397 4.09 -25.47 -7.33
N THR A 398 3.81 -26.17 -6.22
CA THR A 398 4.15 -25.70 -4.87
C THR A 398 5.66 -25.66 -4.66
N SER A 399 6.38 -26.70 -5.09
CA SER A 399 7.85 -26.77 -5.02
C SER A 399 8.52 -25.63 -5.81
N SER A 400 8.03 -25.37 -7.03
CA SER A 400 8.51 -24.26 -7.86
C SER A 400 8.26 -22.90 -7.20
N SER A 401 7.05 -22.68 -6.68
CA SER A 401 6.69 -21.44 -5.95
C SER A 401 7.55 -21.24 -4.70
N ILE A 402 7.85 -22.32 -3.97
CA ILE A 402 8.72 -22.26 -2.79
C ILE A 402 10.18 -21.98 -3.16
N THR A 403 10.66 -22.53 -4.27
CA THR A 403 12.00 -22.22 -4.79
C THR A 403 12.11 -20.73 -5.13
N GLU A 404 11.08 -20.15 -5.74
CA GLU A 404 11.01 -18.71 -6.01
C GLU A 404 10.96 -17.87 -4.71
N ILE A 405 10.20 -18.32 -3.70
CA ILE A 405 10.17 -17.68 -2.38
C ILE A 405 11.56 -17.70 -1.72
N ILE A 406 12.29 -18.82 -1.78
CA ILE A 406 13.64 -18.92 -1.22
C ILE A 406 14.59 -17.95 -1.94
N ALA A 407 14.54 -17.88 -3.27
CA ALA A 407 15.36 -16.94 -4.04
C ALA A 407 15.03 -15.48 -3.69
N ASN A 408 13.75 -15.15 -3.48
CA ASN A 408 13.34 -13.82 -3.02
C ASN A 408 13.83 -13.51 -1.61
N ILE A 409 13.83 -14.48 -0.70
CA ILE A 409 14.38 -14.32 0.66
C ILE A 409 15.89 -14.06 0.60
N GLU A 410 16.64 -14.77 -0.24
CA GLU A 410 18.08 -14.54 -0.45
C GLU A 410 18.35 -13.13 -1.00
N ASN A 411 17.54 -12.66 -1.95
CA ASN A 411 17.64 -11.30 -2.48
C ASN A 411 17.37 -10.24 -1.39
N ILE A 412 16.38 -10.46 -0.53
CA ILE A 412 16.09 -9.54 0.59
C ILE A 412 17.24 -9.55 1.60
N HIS A 413 17.84 -10.70 1.89
CA HIS A 413 19.04 -10.79 2.73
C HIS A 413 20.19 -9.93 2.19
N ALA A 414 20.49 -10.04 0.90
CA ALA A 414 21.51 -9.22 0.26
C ALA A 414 21.19 -7.71 0.35
N GLN A 415 19.92 -7.32 0.17
CA GLN A 415 19.47 -5.94 0.36
C GLN A 415 19.60 -5.46 1.82
N MET A 416 19.37 -6.34 2.80
CA MET A 416 19.56 -6.02 4.21
C MET A 416 21.03 -5.80 4.56
N ASP A 417 21.94 -6.61 4.02
CA ASP A 417 23.39 -6.42 4.20
C ASP A 417 23.86 -5.09 3.58
N GLU A 418 23.35 -4.74 2.39
CA GLU A 418 23.62 -3.44 1.76
C GLU A 418 23.05 -2.27 2.57
N GLN A 419 21.86 -2.44 3.14
CA GLN A 419 21.23 -1.45 4.00
C GLN A 419 22.00 -1.26 5.31
N GLU A 420 22.52 -2.32 5.93
CA GLU A 420 23.38 -2.24 7.11
C GLU A 420 24.65 -1.42 6.83
N SER A 421 25.34 -1.73 5.73
CA SER A 421 26.51 -0.96 5.27
C SER A 421 26.18 0.52 5.02
N SER A 422 25.05 0.80 4.36
CA SER A 422 24.58 2.16 4.12
C SER A 422 24.27 2.92 5.42
N VAL A 423 23.71 2.23 6.41
CA VAL A 423 23.44 2.79 7.73
C VAL A 423 24.75 3.07 8.48
N GLU A 424 25.73 2.18 8.45
CA GLU A 424 27.07 2.43 9.02
C GLU A 424 27.76 3.65 8.39
N GLN A 425 27.71 3.78 7.06
CA GLN A 425 28.23 4.96 6.38
C GLN A 425 27.52 6.24 6.84
N THR A 426 26.19 6.18 6.99
CA THR A 426 25.40 7.30 7.48
C THR A 426 25.79 7.68 8.91
N VAL A 427 26.07 6.72 9.80
CA VAL A 427 26.62 6.98 11.14
C VAL A 427 27.95 7.74 11.04
N GLY A 428 28.84 7.33 10.14
CA GLY A 428 30.10 8.02 9.88
C GLY A 428 29.91 9.49 9.51
N SER A 429 29.04 9.77 8.53
CA SER A 429 28.73 11.14 8.11
C SER A 429 28.09 11.98 9.23
N VAL A 430 27.22 11.40 10.04
CA VAL A 430 26.56 12.08 11.16
C VAL A 430 27.55 12.41 12.29
N ASN A 431 28.54 11.56 12.53
CA ASN A 431 29.64 11.84 13.45
C ASN A 431 30.56 12.96 12.91
N GLU A 432 30.81 13.00 11.60
CA GLU A 432 31.56 14.10 10.98
C GLU A 432 30.82 15.43 11.11
N ILE A 433 29.49 15.43 10.92
CA ILE A 433 28.64 16.60 11.19
C ILE A 433 28.77 17.03 12.65
N ALA A 434 28.76 16.10 13.61
CA ALA A 434 28.94 16.42 15.03
C ALA A 434 30.29 17.13 15.29
N SER A 435 31.37 16.64 14.69
CA SER A 435 32.70 17.25 14.79
C SER A 435 32.73 18.66 14.19
N ASN A 436 32.09 18.84 13.02
CA ASN A 436 31.98 20.14 12.37
C ASN A 436 31.18 21.15 13.20
N ILE A 437 30.15 20.70 13.92
CA ILE A 437 29.38 21.52 14.85
C ILE A 437 30.27 21.99 16.03
N ASP A 438 31.07 21.11 16.63
CA ASP A 438 32.02 21.49 17.70
C ASP A 438 33.04 22.52 17.21
N SER A 439 33.58 22.32 16.00
CA SER A 439 34.49 23.28 15.36
C SER A 439 33.81 24.64 15.13
N LEU A 440 32.56 24.63 14.65
CA LEU A 440 31.76 25.84 14.48
C LEU A 440 31.54 26.58 15.81
N GLU A 441 31.24 25.86 16.89
CA GLU A 441 31.08 26.45 18.22
C GLU A 441 32.34 27.16 18.71
N ARG A 442 33.52 26.56 18.49
CA ARG A 442 34.81 27.20 18.79
C ARG A 442 35.05 28.45 17.93
N MET A 443 34.70 28.41 16.65
CA MET A 443 34.82 29.58 15.75
C MET A 443 33.91 30.73 16.20
N ILE A 444 32.67 30.43 16.59
CA ILE A 444 31.72 31.41 17.14
C ILE A 444 32.29 32.06 18.40
N GLN A 445 32.87 31.27 19.31
CA GLN A 445 33.47 31.78 20.54
C GLN A 445 34.66 32.72 20.26
N ASN A 446 35.53 32.35 19.32
CA ASN A 446 36.64 33.20 18.89
C ASN A 446 36.12 34.50 18.24
N GLN A 447 35.12 34.41 17.37
CA GLN A 447 34.52 35.58 16.73
C GLN A 447 33.90 36.54 17.75
N SER A 448 33.20 36.02 18.77
CA SER A 448 32.63 36.82 19.84
C SER A 448 33.72 37.57 20.64
N SER A 449 34.84 36.90 20.92
CA SER A 449 36.00 37.53 21.58
C SER A 449 36.61 38.64 20.73
N SER A 450 36.92 38.36 19.46
CA SER A 450 37.51 39.35 18.54
C SER A 450 36.62 40.57 18.34
N MET A 451 35.30 40.38 18.37
CA MET A 451 34.34 41.47 18.24
C MET A 451 34.27 42.34 19.49
N THR A 452 34.38 41.74 20.68
CA THR A 452 34.47 42.48 21.94
C THR A 452 35.73 43.36 21.95
N GLU A 453 36.86 42.81 21.50
CA GLU A 453 38.12 43.54 21.35
C GLU A 453 38.02 44.66 20.30
N ALA A 454 37.44 44.39 19.14
CA ALA A 454 37.22 45.38 18.10
C ALA A 454 36.32 46.53 18.58
N SER A 455 35.24 46.23 19.31
CA SER A 455 34.37 47.26 19.90
C SER A 455 35.14 48.15 20.88
N ALA A 456 35.96 47.57 21.76
CA ALA A 456 36.79 48.35 22.68
C ALA A 456 37.78 49.26 21.94
N ALA A 457 38.44 48.76 20.89
CA ALA A 457 39.36 49.55 20.08
C ALA A 457 38.66 50.73 19.36
N ILE A 458 37.42 50.54 18.90
CA ILE A 458 36.62 51.62 18.29
C ILE A 458 36.20 52.66 19.34
N GLU A 459 35.82 52.24 20.55
CA GLU A 459 35.53 53.17 21.65
C GLU A 459 36.77 54.01 22.01
N GLU A 460 37.95 53.39 22.11
CA GLU A 460 39.22 54.10 22.32
C GLU A 460 39.56 55.06 21.17
N MET A 461 39.25 54.68 19.92
CA MET A 461 39.43 55.54 18.75
C MET A 461 38.55 56.78 18.84
N ILE A 462 37.27 56.64 19.24
CA ILE A 462 36.36 57.79 19.42
C ILE A 462 36.90 58.75 20.50
N VAL A 463 37.39 58.22 21.61
CA VAL A 463 38.03 59.03 22.67
C VAL A 463 39.28 59.75 22.15
N SER A 464 40.12 59.05 21.38
CA SER A 464 41.33 59.63 20.78
C SER A 464 40.99 60.74 19.79
N ILE A 465 39.96 60.56 18.97
CA ILE A 465 39.46 61.58 18.03
C ILE A 465 39.00 62.83 18.78
N ALA A 466 38.27 62.67 19.88
CA ALA A 466 37.85 63.78 20.73
C ALA A 466 39.06 64.56 21.30
N SER A 467 40.10 63.86 21.75
CA SER A 467 41.35 64.46 22.23
C SER A 467 42.11 65.23 21.14
N VAL A 468 42.17 64.69 19.92
CA VAL A 468 42.80 65.39 18.78
C VAL A 468 41.98 66.63 18.43
N ASN A 469 40.65 66.55 18.37
CA ASN A 469 39.79 67.72 18.14
C ASN A 469 40.02 68.83 19.17
N GLN A 470 40.14 68.49 20.45
CA GLN A 470 40.47 69.46 21.49
C GLN A 470 41.85 70.12 21.26
N SER A 471 42.82 69.34 20.80
CA SER A 471 44.17 69.85 20.49
C SER A 471 44.16 70.78 19.27
N VAL A 472 43.36 70.45 18.26
CA VAL A 472 43.11 71.27 17.07
C VAL A 472 42.48 72.61 17.46
N ASP A 473 41.46 72.62 18.33
CA ASP A 473 40.84 73.87 18.78
C ASP A 473 41.84 74.78 19.53
N LYS A 474 42.68 74.22 20.41
CA LYS A 474 43.78 74.97 21.06
C LYS A 474 44.80 75.52 20.06
N MET A 475 45.03 74.78 18.98
CA MET A 475 45.96 75.17 17.93
C MET A 475 45.42 76.35 17.12
N VAL A 476 44.11 76.37 16.82
CA VAL A 476 43.44 77.51 16.19
C VAL A 476 43.61 78.78 17.05
N ASP A 477 43.36 78.68 18.35
CA ASP A 477 43.52 79.82 19.27
C ASP A 477 44.97 80.33 19.31
N SER A 478 45.94 79.41 19.38
CA SER A 478 47.37 79.74 19.43
C SER A 478 47.87 80.41 18.15
N PHE A 479 47.45 79.92 16.98
CA PHE A 479 47.80 80.54 15.69
C PHE A 479 47.14 81.90 15.49
N SER A 480 45.91 82.08 15.97
CA SER A 480 45.24 83.38 15.97
C SER A 480 46.05 84.41 16.78
N LEU A 481 46.50 84.03 17.98
CA LEU A 481 47.36 84.86 18.82
C LEU A 481 48.73 85.14 18.18
N LEU A 482 49.38 84.13 17.60
CA LEU A 482 50.66 84.31 16.90
C LEU A 482 50.53 85.29 15.71
N ARG A 483 49.45 85.19 14.95
CA ARG A 483 49.17 86.11 13.84
C ARG A 483 49.01 87.54 14.34
N GLU A 484 48.27 87.74 15.44
CA GLU A 484 48.15 89.05 16.08
C GLU A 484 49.52 89.61 16.50
N LYS A 485 50.37 88.80 17.13
CA LYS A 485 51.72 89.22 17.55
C LYS A 485 52.65 89.50 16.38
N ALA A 486 52.59 88.72 15.29
CA ALA A 486 53.37 88.97 14.09
C ALA A 486 52.96 90.29 13.43
N GLN A 487 51.65 90.57 13.37
CA GLN A 487 51.12 91.82 12.85
C GLN A 487 51.51 93.03 13.71
N ASP A 488 51.43 92.92 15.04
CA ASP A 488 51.91 93.95 15.97
C ASP A 488 53.42 94.19 15.81
N GLY A 489 54.22 93.12 15.66
CA GLY A 489 55.65 93.19 15.36
C GLY A 489 55.94 93.95 14.05
N PHE A 490 55.20 93.66 12.98
CA PHE A 490 55.30 94.37 11.70
C PHE A 490 54.99 95.87 11.84
N ILE A 491 53.93 96.23 12.58
CA ILE A 491 53.55 97.63 12.82
C ILE A 491 54.65 98.35 13.62
N LYS A 492 55.16 97.75 14.69
CA LYS A 492 56.25 98.33 15.50
C LYS A 492 57.54 98.48 14.71
N GLN A 493 57.87 97.52 13.85
CA GLN A 493 59.04 97.62 12.98
C GLN A 493 58.91 98.78 11.97
N THR A 494 57.69 99.04 11.50
CA THR A 494 57.39 100.19 10.64
C THR A 494 57.58 101.52 11.38
N ASP A 495 57.22 101.60 12.66
CA ASP A 495 57.51 102.78 13.51
C ASP A 495 59.03 102.98 13.70
N VAL A 496 59.78 101.90 13.96
CA VAL A 496 61.25 101.94 14.05
C VAL A 496 61.87 102.46 12.75
N ASN A 497 61.42 101.97 11.58
CA ASN A 497 61.86 102.47 10.27
C ASN A 497 61.61 103.98 10.12
N THR A 498 60.45 104.45 10.56
CA THR A 498 60.10 105.89 10.52
C THR A 498 61.05 106.72 11.39
N ARG A 499 61.39 106.25 12.60
CA ARG A 499 62.34 106.92 13.50
C ARG A 499 63.77 106.90 12.97
N ILE A 500 64.20 105.81 12.35
CA ILE A 500 65.53 105.73 11.72
C ILE A 500 65.63 106.75 10.58
N GLY A 501 64.61 106.89 9.74
CA GLY A 501 64.59 107.91 8.69
C GLY A 501 64.68 109.36 9.23
N GLN A 502 64.10 109.62 10.41
CA GLN A 502 64.28 110.90 11.10
C GLN A 502 65.73 111.11 11.57
N ILE A 503 66.37 110.07 12.13
CA ILE A 503 67.77 110.11 12.58
C ILE A 503 68.73 110.29 11.38
N GLU A 504 68.46 109.63 10.25
CA GLU A 504 69.21 109.80 9.00
C GLU A 504 69.16 111.26 8.53
N THR A 505 67.95 111.83 8.50
CA THR A 505 67.73 113.24 8.13
C THR A 505 68.47 114.19 9.08
N GLN A 506 68.42 113.95 10.40
CA GLN A 506 69.13 114.74 11.40
C GLN A 506 70.66 114.63 11.25
N SER A 507 71.17 113.43 11.00
CA SER A 507 72.61 113.20 10.80
C SER A 507 73.13 113.92 9.56
N ASN A 508 72.35 113.92 8.46
CA ASN A 508 72.66 114.69 7.26
C ASN A 508 72.70 116.20 7.53
N MET A 509 71.77 116.72 8.33
CA MET A 509 71.79 118.13 8.75
C MET A 509 73.04 118.48 9.59
N LEU A 510 73.43 117.61 10.53
CA LEU A 510 74.64 117.78 11.33
C LEU A 510 75.92 117.75 10.47
N GLN A 511 75.98 116.88 9.47
CA GLN A 511 77.09 116.83 8.50
C GLN A 511 77.19 118.14 7.71
N GLY A 512 76.06 118.68 7.26
CA GLY A 512 75.98 119.99 6.61
C GLY A 512 76.47 121.11 7.52
N ALA A 513 75.99 121.16 8.78
CA ALA A 513 76.42 122.16 9.76
C ALA A 513 77.93 122.06 10.06
N ASN A 514 78.47 120.86 10.21
CA ASN A 514 79.90 120.64 10.45
C ASN A 514 80.76 121.09 9.27
N THR A 515 80.27 120.90 8.03
CA THR A 515 80.95 121.40 6.82
C THR A 515 81.02 122.94 6.82
N ILE A 516 79.95 123.61 7.24
CA ILE A 516 79.93 125.08 7.40
C ILE A 516 80.95 125.53 8.46
N ILE A 517 81.03 124.84 9.61
CA ILE A 517 82.01 125.16 10.67
C ILE A 517 83.44 124.99 10.15
N ALA A 518 83.73 123.91 9.40
CA ALA A 518 85.04 123.70 8.78
C ALA A 518 85.41 124.84 7.82
N ASP A 519 84.44 125.32 7.02
CA ASP A 519 84.61 126.43 6.08
C ASP A 519 84.88 127.75 6.84
N ILE A 520 84.12 128.02 7.91
CA ILE A 520 84.34 129.19 8.79
C ILE A 520 85.73 129.12 9.41
N ALA A 521 86.14 127.98 9.99
CA ALA A 521 87.44 127.80 10.60
C ALA A 521 88.58 128.04 9.60
N THR A 522 88.42 127.61 8.35
CA THR A 522 89.40 127.84 7.27
C THR A 522 89.50 129.32 6.91
N ARG A 523 88.35 130.01 6.76
CA ARG A 523 88.31 131.46 6.49
C ARG A 523 88.88 132.27 7.64
N THR A 524 88.56 131.93 8.89
CA THR A 524 89.09 132.60 10.09
C THR A 524 90.59 132.38 10.21
N ASN A 525 91.11 131.19 9.88
CA ASN A 525 92.55 130.94 9.83
C ASN A 525 93.26 131.83 8.80
N LEU A 526 92.67 132.05 7.60
CA LEU A 526 93.22 132.95 6.58
C LEU A 526 93.17 134.43 7.01
N LEU A 527 92.05 134.86 7.60
CA LEU A 527 91.90 136.20 8.15
C LEU A 527 92.90 136.48 9.28
N ALA A 528 93.04 135.53 10.20
CA ALA A 528 94.00 135.61 11.31
C ALA A 528 95.44 135.57 10.82
N MET A 529 95.75 134.81 9.77
CA MET A 529 97.06 134.82 9.13
C MET A 529 97.37 136.19 8.51
N ASN A 530 96.43 136.79 7.77
CA ASN A 530 96.60 138.14 7.22
C ASN A 530 96.77 139.18 8.34
N ALA A 531 96.00 139.08 9.43
CA ALA A 531 96.12 139.95 10.59
C ALA A 531 97.45 139.79 11.35
N SER A 532 97.97 138.57 11.49
CA SER A 532 99.29 138.30 12.07
C SER A 532 100.41 138.89 11.22
N ILE A 533 100.30 138.82 9.88
CA ILE A 533 101.26 139.42 8.95
C ILE A 533 101.26 140.95 9.08
N GLU A 534 100.08 141.58 9.10
CA GLU A 534 99.94 143.03 9.22
C GLU A 534 100.41 143.54 10.59
N ALA A 535 100.13 142.79 11.66
CA ALA A 535 100.61 143.10 13.00
C ALA A 535 102.14 142.95 13.16
N ALA A 536 102.77 142.03 12.41
CA ALA A 536 104.23 141.94 12.30
C ALA A 536 104.82 143.13 11.51
N HIS A 537 104.10 143.63 10.50
CA HIS A 537 104.47 144.81 9.71
C HIS A 537 104.46 146.12 10.54
N ALA A 538 103.53 146.25 11.50
CA ALA A 538 103.43 147.40 12.41
C ALA A 538 104.51 147.45 13.53
N GLY A 539 105.48 146.52 13.54
CA GLY A 539 106.65 146.56 14.42
C GLY A 539 106.31 146.55 15.92
N LYS A 540 106.93 147.43 16.73
CA LYS A 540 106.74 147.47 18.19
C LYS A 540 105.30 147.80 18.62
N ALA A 541 104.52 148.52 17.80
CA ALA A 541 103.13 148.88 18.10
C ALA A 541 102.15 147.72 17.87
N GLY A 542 102.47 146.79 16.95
CA GLY A 542 101.62 145.65 16.59
C GLY A 542 101.80 144.39 17.45
N LYS A 543 102.75 144.36 18.38
CA LYS A 543 103.09 143.14 19.17
C LYS A 543 101.89 142.52 19.89
N GLY A 544 101.03 143.33 20.51
CA GLY A 544 99.82 142.83 21.19
C GLY A 544 98.81 142.20 20.22
N PHE A 545 98.60 142.84 19.06
CA PHE A 545 97.72 142.32 18.01
C PHE A 545 98.26 141.06 17.33
N ALA A 546 99.58 140.96 17.15
CA ALA A 546 100.21 139.79 16.55
C ALA A 546 100.01 138.53 17.41
N VAL A 547 100.09 138.67 18.75
CA VAL A 547 99.84 137.58 19.70
C VAL A 547 98.38 137.13 19.62
N VAL A 548 97.42 138.06 19.62
CA VAL A 548 95.99 137.72 19.50
C VAL A 548 95.69 137.07 18.15
N ALA A 549 96.24 137.57 17.05
CA ALA A 549 96.03 137.00 15.73
C ALA A 549 96.64 135.59 15.58
N ASP A 550 97.83 135.32 16.12
CA ASP A 550 98.40 133.96 16.09
C ASP A 550 97.61 132.99 16.99
N GLU A 551 97.04 133.47 18.10
CA GLU A 551 96.14 132.68 18.95
C GLU A 551 94.82 132.34 18.24
N ILE A 552 94.19 133.31 17.54
CA ILE A 552 93.01 133.06 16.71
C ILE A 552 93.33 132.09 15.57
N ARG A 553 94.52 132.20 14.96
CA ARG A 553 94.98 131.30 13.90
C ARG A 553 95.13 129.86 14.43
N LYS A 554 95.78 129.67 15.59
CA LYS A 554 95.88 128.36 16.25
C LYS A 554 94.51 127.80 16.60
N LEU A 555 93.61 128.62 17.17
CA LEU A 555 92.25 128.23 17.51
C LEU A 555 91.47 127.80 16.26
N SER A 556 91.58 128.56 15.17
CA SER A 556 90.93 128.25 13.90
C SER A 556 91.45 126.96 13.26
N LYS A 557 92.77 126.72 13.30
CA LYS A 557 93.38 125.46 12.84
C LYS A 557 92.92 124.28 13.70
N SER A 558 92.80 124.48 15.01
CA SER A 558 92.26 123.48 15.94
C SER A 558 90.78 123.18 15.66
N SER A 559 89.97 124.21 15.41
CA SER A 559 88.56 124.07 15.02
C SER A 559 88.40 123.33 13.68
N ALA A 560 89.23 123.63 12.68
CA ALA A 560 89.21 122.90 11.40
C ALA A 560 89.57 121.43 11.58
N ALA A 561 90.60 121.12 12.39
CA ALA A 561 90.96 119.75 12.73
C ALA A 561 89.86 119.03 13.54
N GLN A 562 89.17 119.73 14.44
CA GLN A 562 88.03 119.19 15.18
C GLN A 562 86.83 118.93 14.28
N SER A 563 86.48 119.84 13.39
CA SER A 563 85.42 119.63 12.40
C SER A 563 85.74 118.48 11.45
N LYS A 564 87.00 118.28 11.05
CA LYS A 564 87.39 117.10 10.28
C LYS A 564 87.09 115.81 11.04
N ARG A 565 87.49 115.71 12.31
CA ARG A 565 87.19 114.56 13.18
C ARG A 565 85.68 114.35 13.36
N ILE A 566 84.91 115.42 13.59
CA ILE A 566 83.45 115.35 13.69
C ILE A 566 82.83 114.84 12.38
N GLY A 567 83.38 115.26 11.22
CA GLY A 567 82.91 114.80 9.91
C GLY A 567 83.19 113.31 9.68
N GLU A 568 84.35 112.82 10.11
CA GLU A 568 84.68 111.39 10.09
C GLU A 568 83.72 110.60 11.00
N GLU A 569 83.45 111.07 12.22
CA GLU A 569 82.49 110.44 13.15
C GLU A 569 81.05 110.45 12.61
N LEU A 570 80.59 111.57 12.02
CA LEU A 570 79.26 111.66 11.42
C LEU A 570 79.12 110.76 10.19
N SER A 571 80.18 110.58 9.40
CA SER A 571 80.21 109.61 8.31
C SER A 571 80.10 108.17 8.83
N ASN A 572 80.76 107.85 9.95
CA ASN A 572 80.61 106.54 10.61
C ASN A 572 79.18 106.33 11.11
N VAL A 573 78.55 107.37 11.69
CA VAL A 573 77.13 107.33 12.11
C VAL A 573 76.20 107.12 10.92
N GLN A 574 76.40 107.80 9.80
CA GLN A 574 75.62 107.58 8.57
C GLN A 574 75.74 106.15 8.05
N GLN A 575 76.96 105.58 8.05
CA GLN A 575 77.17 104.19 7.65
C GLN A 575 76.44 103.22 8.59
N ALA A 576 76.49 103.46 9.91
CA ALA A 576 75.76 102.67 10.89
C ALA A 576 74.24 102.75 10.68
N ILE A 577 73.70 103.95 10.42
CA ILE A 577 72.27 104.15 10.12
C ILE A 577 71.86 103.37 8.87
N SER A 578 72.64 103.45 7.78
CA SER A 578 72.35 102.72 6.54
C SER A 578 72.31 101.20 6.77
N SER A 579 73.25 100.67 7.56
CA SER A 579 73.23 99.26 7.95
C SER A 579 71.98 98.89 8.76
N VAL A 580 71.55 99.75 9.69
CA VAL A 580 70.33 99.53 10.48
C VAL A 580 69.06 99.62 9.62
N VAL A 581 69.00 100.50 8.62
CA VAL A 581 67.90 100.57 7.64
C VAL A 581 67.78 99.26 6.86
N GLY A 582 68.91 98.73 6.36
CA GLY A 582 68.93 97.45 5.65
C GLY A 582 68.41 96.30 6.51
N ALA A 583 68.93 96.15 7.73
CA ALA A 583 68.49 95.13 8.68
C ALA A 583 67.01 95.28 9.07
N SER A 584 66.52 96.53 9.17
CA SER A 584 65.14 96.81 9.54
C SER A 584 64.15 96.52 8.41
N ALA A 585 64.54 96.76 7.16
CA ALA A 585 63.75 96.39 5.97
C ALA A 585 63.67 94.86 5.82
N GLU A 586 64.78 94.16 6.04
CA GLU A 586 64.82 92.70 6.07
C GLU A 586 63.87 92.15 7.15
N LEU A 587 63.89 92.72 8.36
CA LEU A 587 63.02 92.30 9.45
C LEU A 587 61.52 92.53 9.15
N SER A 588 61.16 93.63 8.47
CA SER A 588 59.79 93.83 7.99
C SER A 588 59.35 92.75 7.00
N SER A 589 60.23 92.33 6.09
CA SER A 589 59.98 91.22 5.17
C SER A 589 59.76 89.91 5.93
N VAL A 590 60.60 89.63 6.94
CA VAL A 590 60.47 88.43 7.80
C VAL A 590 59.11 88.38 8.50
N PHE A 591 58.66 89.47 9.13
CA PHE A 591 57.33 89.49 9.75
C PHE A 591 56.19 89.25 8.76
N LYS A 592 56.31 89.77 7.53
CA LYS A 592 55.33 89.52 6.47
C LYS A 592 55.31 88.05 6.06
N SER A 593 56.48 87.44 5.84
CA SER A 593 56.58 86.00 5.55
C SER A 593 56.04 85.13 6.68
N VAL A 594 56.32 85.47 7.95
CA VAL A 594 55.76 84.76 9.11
C VAL A 594 54.23 84.84 9.13
N SER A 595 53.65 86.01 8.85
CA SER A 595 52.19 86.15 8.77
C SER A 595 51.57 85.33 7.64
N ASP A 596 52.23 85.26 6.49
CA ASP A 596 51.75 84.48 5.34
C ASP A 596 51.83 82.97 5.63
N GLU A 597 52.92 82.49 6.25
CA GLU A 597 53.10 81.10 6.65
C GLU A 597 52.11 80.66 7.73
N LEU A 598 51.79 81.54 8.69
CA LEU A 598 50.75 81.31 9.69
C LEU A 598 49.37 81.12 9.05
N ASN A 599 49.08 81.82 7.96
CA ASN A 599 47.82 81.67 7.24
C ASN A 599 47.71 80.30 6.54
N VAL A 600 48.80 79.86 5.89
CA VAL A 600 48.89 78.52 5.30
C VAL A 600 48.75 77.45 6.38
N THR A 601 49.46 77.60 7.51
CA THR A 601 49.39 76.65 8.62
C THR A 601 47.98 76.55 9.19
N ASN A 602 47.27 77.68 9.34
CA ASN A 602 45.89 77.69 9.80
C ASN A 602 44.94 76.90 8.86
N GLN A 603 45.19 76.89 7.54
CA GLN A 603 44.43 76.05 6.62
C GLN A 603 44.66 74.56 6.88
N PHE A 604 45.90 74.12 7.15
CA PHE A 604 46.17 72.73 7.52
C PHE A 604 45.46 72.30 8.81
N VAL A 605 45.38 73.19 9.81
CA VAL A 605 44.62 72.91 11.04
C VAL A 605 43.14 72.68 10.76
N LEU A 606 42.54 73.47 9.86
CA LEU A 606 41.16 73.27 9.43
C LEU A 606 40.96 71.95 8.66
N TYR A 607 41.93 71.55 7.82
CA TYR A 607 41.88 70.23 7.17
C TYR A 607 41.95 69.08 8.18
N ILE A 608 42.80 69.18 9.20
CA ILE A 608 42.83 68.19 10.28
C ILE A 608 41.46 68.13 10.97
N LYS A 609 40.86 69.27 11.30
CA LYS A 609 39.52 69.32 11.91
C LYS A 609 38.47 68.58 11.07
N GLN A 610 38.46 68.79 9.76
CA GLN A 610 37.55 68.09 8.86
C GLN A 610 37.85 66.59 8.82
N ALA A 611 39.11 66.19 8.67
CA ALA A 611 39.51 64.78 8.66
C ALA A 611 39.10 64.05 9.96
N MET A 612 39.22 64.72 11.11
CA MET A 612 38.77 64.17 12.39
C MET A 612 37.25 64.01 12.47
N GLN A 613 36.47 64.91 11.87
CA GLN A 613 35.01 64.77 11.78
C GLN A 613 34.62 63.58 10.90
N GLU A 614 35.24 63.43 9.74
CA GLU A 614 35.02 62.28 8.84
C GLU A 614 35.41 60.97 9.53
N GLN A 615 36.54 60.93 10.24
CA GLN A 615 36.98 59.76 11.00
C GLN A 615 36.01 59.42 12.14
N ASN A 616 35.42 60.42 12.81
CA ASN A 616 34.43 60.19 13.86
C ASN A 616 33.15 59.52 13.32
N GLU A 617 32.64 60.00 12.19
CA GLU A 617 31.48 59.39 11.54
C GLU A 617 31.79 57.98 11.02
N GLY A 618 32.99 57.78 10.45
CA GLY A 618 33.47 56.45 10.07
C GLY A 618 33.56 55.49 11.27
N SER A 619 34.04 55.96 12.42
CA SER A 619 34.12 55.17 13.66
C SER A 619 32.73 54.73 14.15
N LYS A 620 31.74 55.63 14.11
CA LYS A 620 30.34 55.30 14.47
C LYS A 620 29.74 54.26 13.52
N GLN A 621 30.03 54.35 12.22
CA GLN A 621 29.56 53.37 11.25
C GLN A 621 30.19 51.99 11.48
N ILE A 622 31.46 51.94 11.86
CA ILE A 622 32.13 50.69 12.24
C ILE A 622 31.49 50.12 13.52
N ASP A 623 31.24 50.92 14.55
CA ASP A 623 30.53 50.46 15.77
C ASP A 623 29.16 49.84 15.44
N ALA A 624 28.36 50.52 14.62
CA ALA A 624 27.06 50.01 14.18
C ALA A 624 27.20 48.67 13.43
N SER A 625 28.24 48.54 12.59
CA SER A 625 28.52 47.30 11.85
C SER A 625 28.94 46.17 12.79
N LEU A 626 29.78 46.46 13.80
CA LEU A 626 30.17 45.47 14.82
C LEU A 626 28.96 44.96 15.62
N ARG A 627 28.00 45.84 15.97
CA ARG A 627 26.75 45.42 16.63
C ARG A 627 25.92 44.46 15.76
N ILE A 628 25.85 44.71 14.46
CA ILE A 628 25.16 43.82 13.51
C ILE A 628 25.87 42.46 13.44
N VAL A 629 27.20 42.46 13.30
CA VAL A 629 27.99 41.21 13.32
C VAL A 629 27.76 40.45 14.63
N ASN A 630 27.63 41.15 15.76
CA ASN A 630 27.36 40.52 17.06
C ASN A 630 25.99 39.84 17.12
N GLY A 631 24.96 40.50 16.58
CA GLY A 631 23.65 39.89 16.40
C GLY A 631 23.69 38.65 15.51
N ASN A 632 24.45 38.70 14.41
CA ASN A 632 24.64 37.56 13.52
C ASN A 632 25.38 36.41 14.20
N THR A 633 26.47 36.67 14.92
CA THR A 633 27.21 35.65 15.68
C THR A 633 26.31 34.95 16.70
N THR A 634 25.44 35.71 17.40
CA THR A 634 24.44 35.13 18.32
C THR A 634 23.42 34.26 17.57
N SER A 635 22.98 34.68 16.40
CA SER A 635 22.03 33.91 15.57
C SER A 635 22.64 32.60 15.07
N VAL A 636 23.91 32.65 14.62
CA VAL A 636 24.69 31.47 14.20
C VAL A 636 24.92 30.53 15.39
N GLN A 637 25.13 31.05 16.60
CA GLN A 637 25.21 30.25 17.83
C GLN A 637 23.93 29.48 18.11
N ASN A 638 22.77 30.12 17.98
CA ASN A 638 21.48 29.45 18.16
C ASN A 638 21.25 28.37 17.10
N ALA A 639 21.55 28.66 15.83
CA ALA A 639 21.44 27.67 14.75
C ALA A 639 22.38 26.47 14.96
N SER A 640 23.61 26.71 15.43
CA SER A 640 24.57 25.64 15.77
C SER A 640 24.04 24.73 16.88
N ARG A 641 23.41 25.30 17.93
CA ARG A 641 22.75 24.51 19.00
C ARG A 641 21.58 23.67 18.49
N GLU A 642 20.78 24.23 17.59
CA GLU A 642 19.67 23.51 16.96
C GLU A 642 20.20 22.35 16.08
N MET A 643 21.25 22.59 15.31
CA MET A 643 21.95 21.55 14.55
C MET A 643 22.49 20.44 15.46
N ALA A 644 23.09 20.79 16.60
CA ALA A 644 23.58 19.80 17.57
C ALA A 644 22.43 18.92 18.11
N ALA A 645 21.28 19.51 18.40
CA ALA A 645 20.09 18.78 18.83
C ALA A 645 19.53 17.90 17.70
N GLY A 646 19.43 18.43 16.48
CA GLY A 646 19.02 17.67 15.30
C GLY A 646 19.92 16.46 15.03
N ASN A 647 21.24 16.63 15.15
CA ASN A 647 22.21 15.56 14.97
C ASN A 647 22.02 14.42 15.97
N LYS A 648 21.70 14.74 17.25
CA LYS A 648 21.34 13.72 18.26
C LYS A 648 20.08 12.95 17.89
N SER A 649 19.05 13.64 17.37
CA SER A 649 17.83 12.98 16.91
C SER A 649 18.08 12.05 15.72
N ILE A 650 18.94 12.45 14.77
CA ILE A 650 19.34 11.62 13.64
C ILE A 650 20.03 10.34 14.13
N LEU A 651 20.96 10.43 15.09
CA LEU A 651 21.61 9.25 15.68
C LEU A 651 20.59 8.30 16.32
N ALA A 652 19.57 8.82 16.99
CA ALA A 652 18.52 8.00 17.59
C ALA A 652 17.69 7.27 16.52
N GLU A 653 17.34 7.93 15.41
CA GLU A 653 16.62 7.30 14.29
C GLU A 653 17.49 6.27 13.56
N ILE A 654 18.79 6.53 13.40
CA ILE A 654 19.73 5.55 12.85
C ILE A 654 19.79 4.30 13.73
N SER A 655 19.83 4.45 15.05
CA SER A 655 19.80 3.31 15.97
C SER A 655 18.52 2.48 15.81
N LYS A 656 17.36 3.13 15.61
CA LYS A 656 16.11 2.43 15.30
C LYS A 656 16.19 1.70 13.95
N LEU A 657 16.78 2.31 12.93
CA LEU A 657 16.97 1.66 11.62
C LEU A 657 17.84 0.41 11.73
N GLN A 658 18.94 0.45 12.49
CA GLN A 658 19.77 -0.73 12.74
C GLN A 658 18.97 -1.86 13.42
N ASN A 659 18.19 -1.53 14.44
CA ASN A 659 17.34 -2.53 15.12
C ASN A 659 16.28 -3.11 14.19
N ASN A 660 15.67 -2.30 13.33
CA ASN A 660 14.68 -2.76 12.36
C ASN A 660 15.31 -3.66 11.29
N ALA A 661 16.50 -3.31 10.79
CA ALA A 661 17.25 -4.13 9.84
C ALA A 661 17.61 -5.50 10.45
N ALA A 662 18.09 -5.51 11.70
CA ALA A 662 18.36 -6.75 12.43
C ALA A 662 17.09 -7.59 12.63
N GLY A 663 15.96 -6.97 12.97
CA GLY A 663 14.67 -7.63 13.10
C GLY A 663 14.16 -8.22 11.78
N MET A 664 14.32 -7.50 10.66
CA MET A 664 14.00 -8.01 9.33
C MET A 664 14.86 -9.21 8.96
N LYS A 665 16.16 -9.16 9.22
CA LYS A 665 17.09 -10.27 8.95
C LYS A 665 16.67 -11.54 9.69
N ALA A 666 16.35 -11.42 10.97
CA ALA A 666 15.82 -12.54 11.76
C ALA A 666 14.48 -13.08 11.19
N GLY A 667 13.58 -12.19 10.76
CA GLY A 667 12.34 -12.59 10.10
C GLY A 667 12.54 -13.30 8.75
N MET A 668 13.56 -12.89 7.98
CA MET A 668 13.94 -13.58 6.74
C MET A 668 14.50 -14.98 7.01
N ASP A 669 15.29 -15.15 8.07
CA ASP A 669 15.79 -16.46 8.49
C ASP A 669 14.64 -17.40 8.90
N GLU A 670 13.65 -16.89 9.64
CA GLU A 670 12.43 -17.66 9.97
C GLU A 670 11.63 -18.04 8.73
N MET A 671 11.45 -17.12 7.77
CA MET A 671 10.78 -17.43 6.52
C MET A 671 11.55 -18.45 5.68
N ALA A 672 12.89 -18.39 5.66
CA ALA A 672 13.71 -19.38 4.97
C ALA A 672 13.53 -20.78 5.57
N MET A 673 13.49 -20.88 6.90
CA MET A 673 13.17 -22.14 7.58
C MET A 673 11.76 -22.64 7.25
N GLY A 674 10.75 -21.76 7.30
CA GLY A 674 9.38 -22.10 6.96
C GLY A 674 9.22 -22.57 5.50
N ALA A 675 9.88 -21.89 4.55
CA ALA A 675 9.87 -22.27 3.14
C ALA A 675 10.51 -23.65 2.92
N ARG A 676 11.64 -23.94 3.57
CA ARG A 676 12.26 -25.28 3.52
C ARG A 676 11.33 -26.36 4.06
N GLN A 677 10.65 -26.09 5.16
CA GLN A 677 9.70 -27.04 5.75
C GLN A 677 8.51 -27.31 4.83
N ILE A 678 7.99 -26.27 4.15
CA ILE A 678 6.93 -26.45 3.14
C ILE A 678 7.45 -27.31 1.98
N ASN A 679 8.69 -27.07 1.52
CA ASN A 679 9.29 -27.88 0.45
C ASN A 679 9.41 -29.36 0.84
N GLU A 680 9.85 -29.64 2.06
CA GLU A 680 9.91 -31.01 2.60
C GLU A 680 8.53 -31.67 2.66
N THR A 681 7.49 -30.93 3.06
CA THR A 681 6.12 -31.46 3.02
C THR A 681 5.60 -31.69 1.60
N GLY A 682 6.02 -30.88 0.62
CA GLY A 682 5.75 -31.09 -0.80
C GLY A 682 6.36 -32.39 -1.32
N ALA A 683 7.63 -32.64 -0.99
CA ALA A 683 8.33 -33.88 -1.34
C ALA A 683 7.69 -35.12 -0.66
N ALA A 684 7.22 -34.98 0.59
CA ALA A 684 6.47 -36.04 1.26
C ALA A 684 5.13 -36.32 0.53
N LEU A 685 4.45 -35.28 0.04
CA LEU A 685 3.23 -35.39 -0.75
C LEU A 685 3.46 -36.12 -2.08
N GLU A 686 4.57 -35.83 -2.76
CA GLU A 686 4.98 -36.51 -3.98
C GLU A 686 5.26 -38.00 -3.73
N SER A 687 5.92 -38.33 -2.61
CA SER A 687 6.13 -39.71 -2.17
C SER A 687 4.81 -40.44 -1.89
N ILE A 688 3.86 -39.79 -1.21
CA ILE A 688 2.51 -40.33 -0.98
C ILE A 688 1.78 -40.54 -2.30
N SER A 689 1.85 -39.58 -3.23
CA SER A 689 1.24 -39.70 -4.56
C SER A 689 1.80 -40.90 -5.32
N THR A 690 3.11 -41.12 -5.24
CA THR A 690 3.78 -42.28 -5.84
C THR A 690 3.32 -43.59 -5.23
N GLN A 691 3.21 -43.67 -3.89
CA GLN A 691 2.67 -44.85 -3.21
C GLN A 691 1.21 -45.12 -3.57
N VAL A 692 0.40 -44.07 -3.70
CA VAL A 692 -1.00 -44.16 -4.16
C VAL A 692 -1.04 -44.71 -5.59
N LYS A 693 -0.16 -44.22 -6.48
CA LYS A 693 -0.03 -44.72 -7.86
C LYS A 693 0.36 -46.20 -7.91
N GLU A 694 1.35 -46.62 -7.11
CA GLU A 694 1.75 -48.02 -7.01
C GLU A 694 0.62 -48.91 -6.45
N ALA A 695 -0.09 -48.44 -5.42
CA ALA A 695 -1.24 -49.14 -4.86
C ALA A 695 -2.36 -49.30 -5.88
N ILE A 696 -2.62 -48.26 -6.69
CA ILE A 696 -3.58 -48.30 -7.80
C ILE A 696 -3.13 -49.30 -8.87
N GLN A 697 -1.85 -49.33 -9.26
CA GLN A 697 -1.31 -50.29 -10.22
C GLN A 697 -1.41 -51.74 -9.71
N LYS A 698 -1.23 -51.94 -8.40
CA LYS A 698 -1.39 -53.26 -7.78
C LYS A 698 -2.85 -53.71 -7.80
N ILE A 699 -3.78 -52.79 -7.49
CA ILE A 699 -5.23 -53.00 -7.63
C ILE A 699 -5.59 -53.31 -9.08
N GLU A 700 -5.03 -52.56 -10.05
CA GLU A 700 -5.18 -52.80 -11.49
C GLU A 700 -4.75 -54.21 -11.89
N SER A 701 -3.56 -54.66 -11.47
CA SER A 701 -3.10 -56.02 -11.79
C SER A 701 -3.98 -57.14 -11.21
N GLN A 702 -4.71 -56.85 -10.13
CA GLN A 702 -5.63 -57.80 -9.49
C GLN A 702 -7.03 -57.73 -10.11
N ILE A 703 -7.43 -56.55 -10.58
CA ILE A 703 -8.77 -56.27 -11.10
C ILE A 703 -8.87 -56.50 -12.61
N ASP A 704 -7.79 -56.32 -13.37
CA ASP A 704 -7.76 -56.63 -14.81
C ASP A 704 -7.72 -58.13 -15.10
N GLN A 705 -7.50 -58.96 -14.07
CA GLN A 705 -7.79 -60.40 -14.14
C GLN A 705 -9.30 -60.68 -14.33
N PHE A 706 -10.15 -59.69 -14.06
CA PHE A 706 -11.59 -59.74 -14.27
C PHE A 706 -11.97 -58.98 -15.55
N GLU A 707 -12.56 -59.72 -16.49
CA GLU A 707 -13.10 -59.19 -17.74
C GLU A 707 -14.57 -58.84 -17.50
N LEU A 708 -14.98 -57.58 -17.75
CA LEU A 708 -16.35 -57.11 -17.56
C LEU A 708 -17.17 -57.34 -18.82
#